data_AF-A0A2N3QG95-F1
#
_entry.id   AF-A0A2N3QG95-F1
#
_cell.length_a   1.000
_cell.length_b   1.000
_cell.length_c   1.000
_cell.angle_alpha   90.00
_cell.angle_beta   90.00
_cell.angle_gamma   90.00
#
_symmetry.space_group_name_H-M   'P 1'
#
loop_
_entity.id
_entity.type
_entity.pdbx_description
1 polymer ?
#
loop_
_entity_poly.entity_id
_entity_poly.type
_entity_poly.pdbx_seq_one_letter_code
_entity_poly.pdbx_strand_id
1 'polypeptide(L)'
;MAGVSALMAGAVCVALAPGALAAGTPSLATLSSHGGAQRIANTPATGKAKNVILFIGDGMGDSEITVARDYLYGPGGTLEGIDKIGQAGATSAKETGVGQYTTYAAGDGSGDRRQQITAVTDSAASGSAWATGTKTYNNAVSVDNSFNPQMNLIELAKAKGLATGNVTTAEIQDATPAVMESHSTQRSCYGPQGKTDGSSDDSAKRCDVAQLKQNGGIGSISEQLLDTRADVTLGGGNKYFNQTAQAGEYKGMTLKEQAKTRGYQYFEDPTQLSSLKEANQDSPVLGLFSSGNMPTQYNESTPYDYDTAVKMSLAGQKDGNQSLVTCTQNSEWLGNKGASLADMTDKAIDLLSSNKNGKENGYFLQVEGASIDKQDHNANACGQIGETDDLDKAIAAALKKVDLSNTLIIVTADHAHTSQIVSWPTYYGLTTPLRSADGSALYVAYATSSSPMDKGGSMSHTGAQLRIAASGPGASRVNGLTDQTDNFFTIAKTLGLASSTQEINALSSNAKVSVKDGVAKVTGFNGDAVLGYQLQDTETGAVLASSNDDTPVSGVRVATGETTTIDFNGVKGFDPSTSTYTLTVTGKQSGTKVATEFGLTGNGASNVVVAPKTGDKAGDKAQQAGLVGALVGALGQTGTRILGTVMVALALAVAGGLLAAWRRGMFARK
;
A
#
# COMPACT_ATOMS: atom_id res chain seq x y z
N MET A 1 59.13 42.34 25.20
CA MET A 1 58.61 41.66 23.99
C MET A 1 58.99 40.19 24.06
N ALA A 2 58.06 39.32 23.67
CA ALA A 2 58.20 37.86 23.51
C ALA A 2 58.41 37.04 24.80
N GLY A 3 57.31 36.47 25.32
CA GLY A 3 57.34 35.30 26.21
C GLY A 3 57.21 34.04 25.37
N VAL A 4 58.21 33.17 25.46
CA VAL A 4 58.22 31.82 24.87
C VAL A 4 57.87 30.84 25.98
N SER A 5 56.67 30.26 25.92
CA SER A 5 56.31 29.08 26.72
C SER A 5 56.30 27.87 25.80
N ALA A 6 57.32 27.03 25.94
CA ALA A 6 57.36 25.71 25.34
C ALA A 6 56.57 24.72 26.21
N LEU A 7 55.51 24.13 25.66
CA LEU A 7 54.91 22.90 26.17
C LEU A 7 54.85 21.90 25.04
N MET A 8 55.57 20.79 25.23
CA MET A 8 55.53 19.63 24.35
C MET A 8 54.15 18.98 24.41
N ALA A 9 53.45 18.95 23.27
CA ALA A 9 52.34 18.03 23.04
C ALA A 9 52.85 16.86 22.20
N GLY A 10 53.06 15.72 22.86
CA GLY A 10 53.31 14.44 22.19
C GLY A 10 52.08 14.04 21.38
N ALA A 11 52.28 13.84 20.08
CA ALA A 11 51.26 13.35 19.17
C ALA A 11 50.87 11.90 19.54
N VAL A 12 49.65 11.71 20.04
CA VAL A 12 48.99 10.41 20.05
C VAL A 12 48.31 10.25 18.69
N CYS A 13 48.99 9.61 17.74
CA CYS A 13 48.33 9.04 16.58
C CYS A 13 47.44 7.88 17.05
N VAL A 14 46.19 8.17 17.42
CA VAL A 14 45.15 7.14 17.47
C VAL A 14 44.90 6.73 16.02
N ALA A 15 45.44 5.57 15.64
CA ALA A 15 45.01 4.89 14.44
C ALA A 15 43.52 4.56 14.61
N LEU A 16 42.65 5.40 14.02
CA LEU A 16 41.25 5.06 13.81
C LEU A 16 41.23 3.76 13.02
N ALA A 17 40.74 2.69 13.63
CA ALA A 17 40.43 1.46 12.92
C ALA A 17 39.39 1.80 11.83
N PRO A 18 39.66 1.54 10.54
CA PRO A 18 38.62 1.56 9.53
C PRO A 18 37.78 0.30 9.73
N GLY A 19 36.82 0.38 10.66
CA GLY A 19 35.96 -0.71 11.07
C GLY A 19 34.49 -0.42 10.85
N ALA A 20 34.13 0.46 9.92
CA ALA A 20 32.81 0.44 9.33
C ALA A 20 32.87 -0.55 8.15
N LEU A 21 32.65 -1.84 8.45
CA LEU A 21 32.24 -2.78 7.40
C LEU A 21 31.02 -2.16 6.73
N ALA A 22 31.14 -1.84 5.44
CA ALA A 22 30.01 -1.39 4.64
C ALA A 22 28.91 -2.43 4.82
N ALA A 23 27.78 -2.07 5.43
CA ALA A 23 26.62 -2.93 5.44
C ALA A 23 26.28 -3.18 3.96
N GLY A 24 26.39 -4.43 3.50
CA GLY A 24 26.11 -4.79 2.12
C GLY A 24 24.69 -4.36 1.74
N THR A 25 24.49 -4.01 0.47
CA THR A 25 23.17 -3.68 -0.06
C THR A 25 22.21 -4.84 0.23
N PRO A 26 21.03 -4.58 0.84
CA PRO A 26 20.07 -5.64 1.14
C PRO A 26 19.72 -6.44 -0.13
N SER A 27 19.59 -7.76 0.00
CA SER A 27 19.14 -8.61 -1.10
C SER A 27 17.67 -8.38 -1.42
N LEU A 28 17.23 -8.69 -2.64
CA LEU A 28 15.81 -8.62 -3.01
C LEU A 28 14.93 -9.43 -2.05
N ALA A 29 15.35 -10.65 -1.68
CA ALA A 29 14.63 -11.48 -0.72
C ALA A 29 14.47 -10.81 0.64
N THR A 30 15.48 -10.05 1.09
CA THR A 30 15.39 -9.27 2.32
C THR A 30 14.39 -8.13 2.17
N LEU A 31 14.50 -7.34 1.09
CA LEU A 31 13.62 -6.20 0.84
C LEU A 31 12.15 -6.59 0.63
N SER A 32 11.91 -7.76 0.05
CA SER A 32 10.57 -8.29 -0.23
C SER A 32 9.94 -8.99 0.97
N SER A 33 10.68 -9.16 2.07
CA SER A 33 10.12 -9.70 3.31
C SER A 33 9.35 -8.62 4.06
N HIS A 34 8.28 -9.01 4.76
CA HIS A 34 7.49 -8.08 5.57
C HIS A 34 8.37 -7.34 6.58
N GLY A 35 8.39 -6.00 6.48
CA GLY A 35 9.23 -5.15 7.30
C GLY A 35 10.73 -5.16 6.98
N GLY A 36 11.17 -5.91 5.96
CA GLY A 36 12.59 -6.01 5.58
C GLY A 36 13.15 -4.79 4.86
N ALA A 37 12.29 -3.92 4.33
CA ALA A 37 12.67 -2.63 3.73
C ALA A 37 12.59 -1.44 4.71
N GLN A 38 12.16 -1.65 5.96
CA GLN A 38 12.07 -0.57 6.96
C GLN A 38 13.43 0.09 7.18
N ARG A 39 13.43 1.43 7.18
CA ARG A 39 14.61 2.24 7.53
C ARG A 39 14.56 2.69 8.98
N ILE A 40 13.37 2.71 9.59
CA ILE A 40 13.15 3.21 10.95
C ILE A 40 12.53 2.17 11.89
N ALA A 41 12.85 0.88 11.66
CA ALA A 41 12.36 -0.24 12.49
C ALA A 41 12.66 -0.04 13.99
N ASN A 42 13.85 0.49 14.31
CA ASN A 42 14.32 0.73 15.68
C ASN A 42 13.91 2.10 16.26
N THR A 43 13.31 2.98 15.45
CA THR A 43 12.77 4.24 15.94
C THR A 43 11.50 3.93 16.72
N PRO A 44 11.37 4.33 18.00
CA PRO A 44 10.14 4.14 18.76
C PRO A 44 8.96 4.88 18.13
N ALA A 45 7.73 4.39 18.33
CA ALA A 45 6.55 5.18 18.04
C ALA A 45 6.38 6.24 19.13
N THR A 46 6.25 7.50 18.74
CA THR A 46 5.94 8.62 19.62
C THR A 46 4.43 8.83 19.60
N GLY A 47 3.75 8.70 20.73
CA GLY A 47 2.30 8.92 20.79
C GLY A 47 1.43 7.80 20.23
N LYS A 48 0.12 7.92 20.50
CA LYS A 48 -0.94 7.04 20.04
C LYS A 48 -2.05 7.92 19.48
N ALA A 49 -2.58 7.56 18.31
CA ALA A 49 -3.74 8.23 17.73
C ALA A 49 -4.95 7.33 17.86
N LYS A 50 -6.11 7.94 18.04
CA LYS A 50 -7.39 7.27 17.88
C LYS A 50 -7.71 7.10 16.39
N ASN A 51 -7.39 8.09 15.57
CA ASN A 51 -7.70 8.09 14.16
C ASN A 51 -6.45 8.30 13.30
N VAL A 52 -6.44 7.73 12.11
CA VAL A 52 -5.46 8.04 11.07
C VAL A 52 -6.18 8.39 9.78
N ILE A 53 -5.76 9.48 9.13
CA ILE A 53 -6.15 9.81 7.75
C ILE A 53 -4.88 9.86 6.90
N LEU A 54 -4.84 9.01 5.87
CA LEU A 54 -3.77 8.97 4.88
C LEU A 54 -4.27 9.61 3.58
N PHE A 55 -3.67 10.73 3.20
CA PHE A 55 -3.88 11.36 1.91
C PHE A 55 -2.77 10.96 0.94
N ILE A 56 -3.16 10.46 -0.23
CA ILE A 56 -2.28 10.12 -1.34
C ILE A 56 -2.60 11.05 -2.51
N GLY A 57 -1.61 11.81 -2.98
CA GLY A 57 -1.64 12.35 -4.34
C GLY A 57 -0.90 11.39 -5.26
N ASP A 58 -1.62 10.64 -6.10
CA ASP A 58 -0.99 9.69 -7.04
C ASP A 58 -0.05 10.48 -7.97
N GLY A 59 1.23 10.09 -8.06
CA GLY A 59 2.25 10.81 -8.83
C GLY A 59 2.65 12.19 -8.30
N MET A 60 2.18 12.62 -7.12
CA MET A 60 2.38 13.98 -6.59
C MET A 60 3.74 14.17 -5.89
N GLY A 61 4.83 14.14 -6.66
CA GLY A 61 6.17 14.49 -6.18
C GLY A 61 6.32 15.97 -5.79
N ASP A 62 7.50 16.35 -5.32
CA ASP A 62 7.79 17.74 -4.92
C ASP A 62 7.64 18.74 -6.09
N SER A 63 7.90 18.29 -7.33
CA SER A 63 7.70 19.11 -8.52
C SER A 63 6.23 19.42 -8.75
N GLU A 64 5.36 18.41 -8.65
CA GLU A 64 3.93 18.53 -8.85
C GLU A 64 3.29 19.46 -7.81
N ILE A 65 3.70 19.34 -6.54
CA ILE A 65 3.29 20.27 -5.47
C ILE A 65 3.71 21.70 -5.81
N THR A 66 4.92 21.89 -6.32
CA THR A 66 5.45 23.22 -6.65
C THR A 66 4.78 23.82 -7.89
N VAL A 67 4.51 23.00 -8.92
CA VAL A 67 3.74 23.42 -10.11
C VAL A 67 2.36 23.93 -9.70
N ALA A 68 1.65 23.20 -8.83
CA ALA A 68 0.35 23.63 -8.33
C ALA A 68 0.44 24.91 -7.48
N ARG A 69 1.38 24.99 -6.53
CA ARG A 69 1.57 26.17 -5.68
C ARG A 69 1.90 27.42 -6.50
N ASP A 70 2.87 27.32 -7.41
CA ASP A 70 3.35 28.44 -8.22
C ASP A 70 2.28 28.93 -9.18
N TYR A 71 1.44 28.04 -9.71
CA TYR A 71 0.31 28.42 -10.54
C TYR A 71 -0.80 29.11 -9.72
N LEU A 72 -1.24 28.49 -8.63
CA LEU A 72 -2.43 28.91 -7.88
C LEU A 72 -2.20 30.12 -6.97
N TYR A 73 -0.99 30.23 -6.41
CA TYR A 73 -0.68 31.20 -5.36
C TYR A 73 0.62 32.00 -5.63
N GLY A 74 1.32 31.69 -6.73
CA GLY A 74 2.65 32.24 -7.02
C GLY A 74 3.76 31.57 -6.20
N PRO A 75 5.04 31.75 -6.57
CA PRO A 75 6.16 31.04 -5.95
C PRO A 75 6.38 31.31 -4.45
N GLY A 76 5.89 32.46 -3.95
CA GLY A 76 5.89 32.81 -2.52
C GLY A 76 4.61 32.45 -1.78
N GLY A 77 3.65 31.82 -2.46
CA GLY A 77 2.35 31.43 -1.92
C GLY A 77 2.39 30.17 -1.06
N THR A 78 1.22 29.68 -0.66
CA THR A 78 1.10 28.48 0.20
C THR A 78 -0.20 27.75 -0.12
N LEU A 79 -0.11 26.42 -0.24
CA LEU A 79 -1.27 25.53 -0.33
C LEU A 79 -1.93 25.37 1.06
N GLU A 80 -3.25 25.45 1.12
CA GLU A 80 -3.98 25.63 2.40
C GLU A 80 -4.07 24.35 3.24
N GLY A 81 -3.86 23.18 2.64
CA GLY A 81 -3.78 21.87 3.27
C GLY A 81 -2.38 21.26 3.18
N ILE A 82 -1.90 20.99 1.96
CA ILE A 82 -0.68 20.24 1.67
C ILE A 82 0.54 20.84 2.38
N ASP A 83 0.74 22.15 2.31
CA ASP A 83 1.91 22.83 2.89
C ASP A 83 1.81 22.99 4.42
N LYS A 84 0.59 22.93 4.99
CA LYS A 84 0.39 23.03 6.44
C LYS A 84 0.73 21.75 7.18
N ILE A 85 0.53 20.58 6.56
CA ILE A 85 0.87 19.30 7.16
C ILE A 85 2.40 19.20 7.33
N GLY A 86 2.84 18.79 8.52
CA GLY A 86 4.26 18.69 8.87
C GLY A 86 4.89 20.01 9.34
N GLN A 87 4.31 21.16 9.01
CA GLN A 87 4.86 22.47 9.38
C GLN A 87 4.55 22.83 10.83
N ALA A 88 5.59 23.08 11.62
CA ALA A 88 5.45 23.45 13.02
C ALA A 88 4.67 24.77 13.16
N GLY A 89 3.62 24.77 13.98
CA GLY A 89 2.77 25.94 14.24
C GLY A 89 1.78 26.28 13.12
N ALA A 90 1.76 25.57 11.99
CA ALA A 90 0.78 25.78 10.92
C ALA A 90 -0.58 25.13 11.21
N THR A 91 -0.64 24.21 12.17
CA THR A 91 -1.86 23.51 12.61
C THR A 91 -1.91 23.43 14.14
N SER A 92 -2.98 22.85 14.69
CA SER A 92 -3.10 22.57 16.13
C SER A 92 -2.26 21.37 16.60
N ALA A 93 -1.59 20.65 15.69
CA ALA A 93 -0.78 19.49 16.04
C ALA A 93 0.42 19.87 16.92
N LYS A 94 0.61 19.13 18.01
CA LYS A 94 1.80 19.26 18.89
C LYS A 94 3.03 18.57 18.33
N GLU A 95 2.81 17.50 17.56
CA GLU A 95 3.85 16.72 16.91
C GLU A 95 3.65 16.83 15.40
N THR A 96 4.75 17.13 14.70
CA THR A 96 4.78 17.22 13.25
C THR A 96 6.03 16.53 12.72
N GLY A 97 6.01 16.16 11.44
CA GLY A 97 7.18 15.65 10.75
C GLY A 97 7.13 15.90 9.25
N VAL A 98 8.30 16.07 8.66
CA VAL A 98 8.51 16.18 7.21
C VAL A 98 9.78 15.41 6.86
N GLY A 99 9.69 14.59 5.82
CA GLY A 99 10.83 13.86 5.30
C GLY A 99 10.65 13.50 3.84
N GLN A 100 11.49 12.58 3.38
CA GLN A 100 11.40 11.98 2.06
C GLN A 100 11.42 10.48 2.21
N TYR A 101 10.76 9.76 1.30
CA TYR A 101 10.82 8.31 1.31
C TYR A 101 11.15 7.66 -0.03
N THR A 102 11.66 6.44 0.01
CA THR A 102 12.01 5.66 -1.18
C THR A 102 10.82 4.85 -1.71
N THR A 103 10.64 4.84 -3.02
CA THR A 103 9.45 4.31 -3.70
C THR A 103 9.71 3.14 -4.65
N TYR A 104 10.95 2.64 -4.76
CA TYR A 104 11.28 1.52 -5.65
C TYR A 104 10.39 0.28 -5.41
N ALA A 105 10.20 -0.54 -6.44
CA ALA A 105 9.53 -1.84 -6.35
C ALA A 105 10.53 -2.99 -6.23
N ALA A 106 10.07 -4.11 -5.69
CA ALA A 106 10.82 -5.35 -5.56
C ALA A 106 10.51 -6.32 -6.72
N GLY A 107 10.37 -5.80 -7.94
CA GLY A 107 10.12 -6.59 -9.13
C GLY A 107 9.42 -5.76 -10.20
N ASP A 108 9.45 -6.24 -11.43
CA ASP A 108 8.70 -5.72 -12.56
C ASP A 108 7.89 -6.89 -13.11
N GLY A 109 6.56 -6.73 -13.21
CA GLY A 109 5.54 -7.80 -13.27
C GLY A 109 5.57 -8.79 -14.46
N SER A 110 6.71 -8.99 -15.11
CA SER A 110 6.91 -9.90 -16.24
C SER A 110 8.07 -10.88 -16.01
N GLY A 111 7.78 -12.18 -16.04
CA GLY A 111 8.79 -13.26 -16.09
C GLY A 111 9.87 -13.17 -15.00
N ASP A 112 11.14 -13.31 -15.41
CA ASP A 112 12.32 -13.27 -14.53
C ASP A 112 12.53 -11.88 -13.89
N ARG A 113 11.95 -10.81 -14.44
CA ARG A 113 12.04 -9.45 -13.85
C ARG A 113 11.22 -9.31 -12.56
N ARG A 114 10.47 -10.33 -12.13
CA ARG A 114 9.94 -10.39 -10.75
C ARG A 114 11.04 -10.61 -9.70
N GLN A 115 12.25 -11.00 -10.12
CA GLN A 115 13.39 -11.28 -9.24
C GLN A 115 14.48 -10.20 -9.31
N GLN A 116 14.11 -8.94 -9.57
CA GLN A 116 15.02 -7.78 -9.54
C GLN A 116 14.41 -6.59 -8.79
N ILE A 117 15.25 -5.63 -8.38
CA ILE A 117 14.78 -4.34 -7.88
C ILE A 117 14.44 -3.44 -9.08
N THR A 118 13.27 -2.81 -9.05
CA THR A 118 12.83 -1.86 -10.09
C THR A 118 12.85 -0.47 -9.50
N ALA A 119 13.71 0.40 -10.04
CA ALA A 119 13.90 1.76 -9.52
C ALA A 119 12.64 2.64 -9.63
N VAL A 120 11.76 2.35 -10.60
CA VAL A 120 10.51 3.07 -10.83
C VAL A 120 9.34 2.12 -10.60
N THR A 121 8.58 2.37 -9.55
CA THR A 121 7.38 1.60 -9.21
C THR A 121 6.18 2.00 -10.07
N ASP A 122 5.20 1.12 -10.17
CA ASP A 122 3.82 1.50 -10.48
C ASP A 122 3.01 1.72 -9.19
N SER A 123 1.78 2.24 -9.33
CA SER A 123 0.88 2.53 -8.19
C SER A 123 0.47 1.28 -7.38
N ALA A 124 0.53 0.08 -7.96
CA ALA A 124 0.17 -1.16 -7.26
C ALA A 124 1.27 -1.63 -6.29
N ALA A 125 2.52 -1.68 -6.75
CA ALA A 125 3.63 -2.07 -5.89
C ALA A 125 3.91 -1.04 -4.79
N SER A 126 3.79 0.26 -5.11
CA SER A 126 3.93 1.34 -4.15
C SER A 126 2.81 1.31 -3.11
N GLY A 127 1.56 1.19 -3.57
CA GLY A 127 0.37 1.02 -2.72
C GLY A 127 0.49 -0.13 -1.75
N SER A 128 0.91 -1.29 -2.26
CA SER A 128 1.12 -2.49 -1.46
C SER A 128 2.15 -2.26 -0.35
N ALA A 129 3.18 -1.44 -0.60
CA ALA A 129 4.22 -1.16 0.38
C ALA A 129 3.69 -0.43 1.62
N TRP A 130 2.89 0.63 1.47
CA TRP A 130 2.31 1.31 2.65
C TRP A 130 1.07 0.61 3.20
N ALA A 131 0.34 -0.15 2.37
CA ALA A 131 -0.84 -0.88 2.80
C ALA A 131 -0.48 -2.10 3.65
N THR A 132 0.65 -2.76 3.38
CA THR A 132 0.99 -4.07 3.98
C THR A 132 2.36 -4.13 4.68
N GLY A 133 3.21 -3.12 4.49
CA GLY A 133 4.58 -3.12 5.02
C GLY A 133 5.54 -4.05 4.28
N THR A 134 5.14 -4.56 3.11
CA THR A 134 5.89 -5.52 2.29
C THR A 134 6.11 -4.94 0.89
N LYS A 135 7.37 -4.87 0.42
CA LYS A 135 7.66 -4.52 -0.98
C LYS A 135 7.29 -5.68 -1.90
N THR A 136 6.82 -5.35 -3.11
CA THR A 136 6.41 -6.33 -4.11
C THR A 136 6.73 -5.85 -5.53
N TYR A 137 6.35 -6.62 -6.53
CA TYR A 137 6.60 -6.35 -7.95
C TYR A 137 5.52 -5.44 -8.57
N ASN A 138 5.88 -4.67 -9.61
CA ASN A 138 4.91 -3.82 -10.31
C ASN A 138 3.70 -4.62 -10.82
N ASN A 139 2.49 -4.04 -10.68
CA ASN A 139 1.16 -4.65 -10.87
C ASN A 139 0.63 -5.49 -9.71
N ALA A 140 1.41 -5.84 -8.69
CA ALA A 140 0.91 -6.63 -7.58
C ALA A 140 0.08 -5.76 -6.62
N VAL A 141 -1.10 -6.25 -6.22
CA VAL A 141 -2.00 -5.60 -5.27
C VAL A 141 -1.98 -6.42 -3.99
N SER A 142 -1.30 -5.92 -2.95
CA SER A 142 -1.25 -6.50 -1.60
C SER A 142 -0.94 -8.01 -1.55
N VAL A 143 -0.05 -8.46 -2.43
CA VAL A 143 0.58 -9.78 -2.42
C VAL A 143 2.10 -9.63 -2.42
N ASP A 144 2.81 -10.59 -1.84
CA ASP A 144 4.28 -10.64 -1.93
C ASP A 144 4.75 -11.15 -3.31
N ASN A 145 6.08 -11.23 -3.51
CA ASN A 145 6.69 -11.73 -4.75
C ASN A 145 6.40 -13.21 -5.07
N SER A 146 5.82 -13.95 -4.12
CA SER A 146 5.36 -15.33 -4.29
C SER A 146 3.83 -15.42 -4.40
N PHE A 147 3.15 -14.28 -4.61
CA PHE A 147 1.70 -14.14 -4.71
C PHE A 147 0.94 -14.37 -3.40
N ASN A 148 1.63 -14.51 -2.26
CA ASN A 148 0.95 -14.67 -0.98
C ASN A 148 0.30 -13.36 -0.57
N PRO A 149 -1.02 -13.34 -0.35
CA PRO A 149 -1.73 -12.18 0.16
C PRO A 149 -1.14 -11.69 1.50
N GLN A 150 -0.89 -10.38 1.59
CA GLN A 150 -0.41 -9.71 2.79
C GLN A 150 -1.54 -8.88 3.39
N MET A 151 -1.78 -8.99 4.69
CA MET A 151 -2.85 -8.24 5.38
C MET A 151 -2.65 -6.73 5.21
N ASN A 152 -3.69 -6.03 4.77
CA ASN A 152 -3.65 -4.59 4.56
C ASN A 152 -4.17 -3.80 5.77
N LEU A 153 -3.95 -2.48 5.79
CA LEU A 153 -4.34 -1.61 6.91
C LEU A 153 -5.85 -1.58 7.21
N ILE A 154 -6.73 -1.70 6.21
CA ILE A 154 -8.19 -1.78 6.45
C ILE A 154 -8.52 -3.08 7.16
N GLU A 155 -7.98 -4.21 6.72
CA GLU A 155 -8.22 -5.50 7.37
C GLU A 155 -7.71 -5.50 8.82
N LEU A 156 -6.51 -4.98 9.05
CA LEU A 156 -5.92 -4.89 10.39
C LEU A 156 -6.71 -3.93 11.29
N ALA A 157 -7.21 -2.81 10.75
CA ALA A 157 -8.09 -1.89 11.47
C ALA A 157 -9.43 -2.56 11.82
N LYS A 158 -10.06 -3.29 10.89
CA LYS A 158 -11.28 -4.07 11.14
C LYS A 158 -11.06 -5.15 12.20
N ALA A 159 -9.97 -5.90 12.12
CA ALA A 159 -9.60 -6.91 13.11
C ALA A 159 -9.44 -6.32 14.52
N LYS A 160 -9.01 -5.05 14.60
CA LYS A 160 -8.88 -4.29 15.86
C LYS A 160 -10.20 -3.63 16.31
N GLY A 161 -11.25 -3.68 15.49
CA GLY A 161 -12.56 -3.10 15.75
C GLY A 161 -12.66 -1.60 15.48
N LEU A 162 -11.80 -1.05 14.62
CA LEU A 162 -11.91 0.35 14.15
C LEU A 162 -12.92 0.45 13.00
N ALA A 163 -13.46 1.65 12.80
CA ALA A 163 -14.18 1.95 11.57
C ALA A 163 -13.19 2.19 10.41
N THR A 164 -13.56 1.88 9.18
CA THR A 164 -12.66 1.97 8.02
C THR A 164 -13.31 2.64 6.82
N GLY A 165 -12.53 3.47 6.12
CA GLY A 165 -12.97 4.09 4.87
C GLY A 165 -11.87 4.23 3.82
N ASN A 166 -12.31 4.29 2.56
CA ASN A 166 -11.47 4.40 1.38
C ASN A 166 -12.16 5.34 0.36
N VAL A 167 -11.52 6.45 0.05
CA VAL A 167 -12.06 7.50 -0.82
C VAL A 167 -11.06 7.79 -1.93
N THR A 168 -11.54 7.91 -3.17
CA THR A 168 -10.69 8.18 -4.33
C THR A 168 -11.44 8.96 -5.40
N THR A 169 -10.71 9.67 -6.27
CA THR A 169 -11.25 10.18 -7.54
C THR A 169 -11.09 9.21 -8.72
N ALA A 170 -10.41 8.06 -8.54
CA ALA A 170 -10.29 7.01 -9.55
C ALA A 170 -11.49 6.06 -9.60
N GLU A 171 -11.46 5.14 -10.57
CA GLU A 171 -12.16 3.86 -10.46
C GLU A 171 -11.73 3.17 -9.15
N ILE A 172 -12.66 2.69 -8.30
CA ILE A 172 -12.26 2.03 -7.03
C ILE A 172 -11.39 0.80 -7.25
N GLN A 173 -11.38 0.25 -8.47
CA GLN A 173 -10.63 -0.93 -8.85
C GLN A 173 -9.18 -0.58 -9.21
N ASP A 174 -8.87 0.71 -9.36
CA ASP A 174 -7.50 1.14 -9.60
C ASP A 174 -6.61 0.81 -8.39
N ALA A 175 -5.30 0.80 -8.60
CA ALA A 175 -4.38 0.18 -7.66
C ALA A 175 -4.42 0.78 -6.25
N THR A 176 -4.37 2.11 -6.14
CA THR A 176 -4.31 2.83 -4.85
C THR A 176 -5.47 2.52 -3.90
N PRO A 177 -6.75 2.54 -4.34
CA PRO A 177 -7.85 2.05 -3.51
C PRO A 177 -7.82 0.51 -3.37
N ALA A 178 -7.49 -0.22 -4.43
CA ALA A 178 -7.54 -1.68 -4.44
C ALA A 178 -6.55 -2.34 -3.46
N VAL A 179 -5.39 -1.74 -3.17
CA VAL A 179 -4.42 -2.28 -2.19
C VAL A 179 -4.96 -2.30 -0.77
N MET A 180 -5.96 -1.47 -0.47
CA MET A 180 -6.66 -1.46 0.83
C MET A 180 -7.84 -2.44 0.87
N GLU A 181 -8.27 -3.00 -0.25
CA GLU A 181 -9.54 -3.72 -0.35
C GLU A 181 -9.43 -5.12 -0.96
N SER A 182 -8.29 -5.47 -1.54
CA SER A 182 -8.13 -6.72 -2.28
C SER A 182 -6.68 -7.22 -2.28
N HIS A 183 -6.53 -8.48 -2.69
CA HIS A 183 -5.24 -9.10 -2.97
C HIS A 183 -5.29 -9.66 -4.38
N SER A 184 -4.44 -9.14 -5.27
CA SER A 184 -4.39 -9.59 -6.65
C SER A 184 -2.99 -9.65 -7.20
N THR A 185 -2.72 -10.69 -7.97
CA THR A 185 -1.44 -10.85 -8.67
C THR A 185 -1.28 -9.88 -9.83
N GLN A 186 -2.38 -9.26 -10.28
CA GLN A 186 -2.41 -8.31 -11.37
C GLN A 186 -3.44 -7.20 -11.09
N ARG A 187 -2.99 -5.94 -11.03
CA ARG A 187 -3.86 -4.78 -10.83
C ARG A 187 -4.97 -4.70 -11.87
N SER A 188 -4.81 -5.27 -13.06
CA SER A 188 -5.85 -5.28 -14.10
C SER A 188 -7.05 -6.17 -13.80
N CYS A 189 -7.05 -6.98 -12.73
CA CYS A 189 -8.12 -7.92 -12.40
C CYS A 189 -9.38 -7.26 -11.80
N TYR A 190 -9.97 -6.32 -12.53
CA TYR A 190 -10.97 -5.37 -12.02
C TYR A 190 -12.30 -6.04 -11.64
N GLY A 191 -12.86 -6.88 -12.51
CA GLY A 191 -14.15 -7.55 -12.30
C GLY A 191 -14.16 -9.01 -12.75
N PRO A 192 -15.24 -9.76 -12.45
CA PRO A 192 -15.36 -11.19 -12.79
C PRO A 192 -15.19 -11.51 -14.27
N GLN A 193 -15.56 -10.57 -15.13
CA GLN A 193 -15.51 -10.63 -16.60
C GLN A 193 -14.39 -9.73 -17.17
N GLY A 194 -13.43 -9.33 -16.33
CA GLY A 194 -12.25 -8.56 -16.72
C GLY A 194 -12.47 -7.05 -16.70
N LYS A 195 -11.80 -6.31 -17.60
CA LYS A 195 -11.78 -4.83 -17.63
C LYS A 195 -12.82 -4.26 -18.62
N THR A 196 -14.00 -4.87 -18.66
CA THR A 196 -15.16 -4.48 -19.48
C THR A 196 -16.32 -4.01 -18.59
N ASP A 197 -17.44 -3.58 -19.16
CA ASP A 197 -18.69 -3.32 -18.42
C ASP A 197 -19.58 -4.57 -18.25
N GLY A 198 -19.06 -5.76 -18.59
CA GLY A 198 -19.81 -7.02 -18.62
C GLY A 198 -20.37 -7.40 -20.00
N SER A 199 -20.24 -6.53 -21.00
CA SER A 199 -20.62 -6.83 -22.39
C SER A 199 -19.76 -7.90 -23.07
N SER A 200 -18.56 -8.15 -22.53
CA SER A 200 -17.66 -9.22 -22.95
C SER A 200 -16.80 -9.69 -21.79
N ASP A 201 -16.19 -10.86 -21.93
CA ASP A 201 -15.29 -11.43 -20.93
C ASP A 201 -13.85 -11.42 -21.44
N ASP A 202 -13.00 -10.60 -20.81
CA ASP A 202 -11.55 -10.60 -21.02
C ASP A 202 -10.76 -10.98 -19.74
N SER A 203 -11.43 -11.53 -18.73
CA SER A 203 -10.86 -11.85 -17.41
C SER A 203 -9.56 -12.67 -17.48
N ALA A 204 -9.52 -13.70 -18.33
CA ALA A 204 -8.34 -14.55 -18.53
C ALA A 204 -7.11 -13.81 -19.09
N LYS A 205 -7.28 -12.60 -19.64
CA LYS A 205 -6.18 -11.72 -20.08
C LYS A 205 -5.74 -10.73 -19.00
N ARG A 206 -6.56 -10.54 -17.96
CA ARG A 206 -6.41 -9.48 -16.95
C ARG A 206 -6.04 -10.01 -15.57
N CYS A 207 -6.38 -11.25 -15.29
CA CYS A 207 -6.21 -11.92 -14.01
C CYS A 207 -5.35 -13.17 -14.18
N ASP A 208 -4.66 -13.58 -13.12
CA ASP A 208 -4.33 -14.99 -12.98
C ASP A 208 -5.64 -15.78 -12.91
N VAL A 209 -5.81 -16.77 -13.80
CA VAL A 209 -7.02 -17.58 -13.87
C VAL A 209 -7.29 -18.31 -12.55
N ALA A 210 -6.26 -18.64 -11.76
CA ALA A 210 -6.43 -19.27 -10.46
C ALA A 210 -7.03 -18.33 -9.40
N GLN A 211 -6.96 -17.01 -9.61
CA GLN A 211 -7.57 -16.02 -8.72
C GLN A 211 -9.09 -15.89 -8.94
N LEU A 212 -9.60 -16.24 -10.12
CA LEU A 212 -11.01 -16.08 -10.48
C LEU A 212 -11.91 -17.02 -9.65
N LYS A 213 -13.05 -16.53 -9.14
CA LYS A 213 -13.96 -17.33 -8.26
C LYS A 213 -14.45 -18.61 -8.95
N GLN A 214 -14.71 -18.58 -10.26
CA GLN A 214 -15.12 -19.76 -11.03
C GLN A 214 -14.07 -20.87 -11.08
N ASN A 215 -12.81 -20.56 -10.77
CA ASN A 215 -11.71 -21.50 -10.71
C ASN A 215 -11.28 -21.79 -9.25
N GLY A 216 -12.11 -21.45 -8.26
CA GLY A 216 -11.81 -21.65 -6.84
C GLY A 216 -10.86 -20.61 -6.25
N GLY A 217 -10.74 -19.46 -6.89
CA GLY A 217 -9.97 -18.30 -6.44
C GLY A 217 -10.73 -17.35 -5.52
N ILE A 218 -10.00 -16.42 -4.90
CA ILE A 218 -10.56 -15.40 -4.00
C ILE A 218 -11.34 -14.28 -4.71
N GLY A 219 -11.29 -14.22 -6.05
CA GLY A 219 -12.08 -13.34 -6.90
C GLY A 219 -11.35 -12.14 -7.46
N SER A 220 -12.05 -11.40 -8.32
CA SER A 220 -11.61 -10.10 -8.85
C SER A 220 -11.54 -9.02 -7.76
N ILE A 221 -10.92 -7.89 -8.07
CA ILE A 221 -10.80 -6.74 -7.16
C ILE A 221 -12.19 -6.27 -6.69
N SER A 222 -13.16 -6.12 -7.62
CA SER A 222 -14.52 -5.68 -7.25
C SER A 222 -15.26 -6.67 -6.35
N GLU A 223 -15.05 -7.98 -6.56
CA GLU A 223 -15.64 -9.01 -5.68
C GLU A 223 -15.01 -8.98 -4.29
N GLN A 224 -13.68 -8.84 -4.22
CA GLN A 224 -12.94 -8.78 -2.97
C GLN A 224 -13.23 -7.50 -2.19
N LEU A 225 -13.48 -6.36 -2.83
CA LEU A 225 -13.94 -5.14 -2.16
C LEU A 225 -15.21 -5.40 -1.37
N LEU A 226 -16.19 -6.07 -1.99
CA LEU A 226 -17.44 -6.40 -1.33
C LEU A 226 -17.21 -7.35 -0.14
N ASP A 227 -16.16 -8.18 -0.20
CA ASP A 227 -15.76 -9.09 0.88
C ASP A 227 -15.00 -8.36 2.00
N THR A 228 -14.14 -7.39 1.67
CA THR A 228 -13.41 -6.56 2.65
C THR A 228 -14.36 -5.67 3.43
N ARG A 229 -15.39 -5.11 2.79
CA ARG A 229 -16.51 -4.43 3.47
C ARG A 229 -16.08 -3.29 4.41
N ALA A 230 -15.36 -2.31 3.88
CA ALA A 230 -15.15 -1.05 4.60
C ALA A 230 -16.50 -0.38 4.92
N ASP A 231 -16.55 0.42 6.00
CA ASP A 231 -17.78 1.12 6.36
C ASP A 231 -18.13 2.18 5.31
N VAL A 232 -17.13 2.84 4.72
CA VAL A 232 -17.30 3.88 3.69
C VAL A 232 -16.35 3.65 2.52
N THR A 233 -16.88 3.38 1.33
CA THR A 233 -16.12 3.37 0.07
C THR A 233 -16.75 4.35 -0.93
N LEU A 234 -15.97 5.32 -1.42
CA LEU A 234 -16.44 6.37 -2.34
C LEU A 234 -15.46 6.55 -3.50
N GLY A 235 -15.95 6.59 -4.74
CA GLY A 235 -15.13 6.87 -5.93
C GLY A 235 -15.88 6.69 -7.24
N GLY A 236 -15.17 6.33 -8.31
CA GLY A 236 -15.72 6.02 -9.65
C GLY A 236 -15.81 4.52 -9.93
N GLY A 237 -15.85 4.14 -11.22
CA GLY A 237 -15.77 2.72 -11.63
C GLY A 237 -17.05 1.89 -11.51
N ASN A 238 -18.24 2.51 -11.59
CA ASN A 238 -19.51 1.80 -11.46
C ASN A 238 -19.78 0.76 -12.57
N LYS A 239 -19.15 0.89 -13.74
CA LYS A 239 -19.38 -0.03 -14.87
C LYS A 239 -19.00 -1.48 -14.55
N TYR A 240 -18.00 -1.70 -13.69
CA TYR A 240 -17.60 -3.05 -13.28
C TYR A 240 -18.62 -3.72 -12.36
N PHE A 241 -19.49 -2.93 -11.73
CA PHE A 241 -20.57 -3.45 -10.89
C PHE A 241 -21.79 -3.93 -11.69
N ASN A 242 -21.82 -3.67 -13.01
CA ASN A 242 -22.79 -4.27 -13.93
C ASN A 242 -22.40 -5.70 -14.33
N GLN A 243 -21.17 -6.13 -14.07
CA GLN A 243 -20.72 -7.49 -14.34
C GLN A 243 -21.40 -8.50 -13.42
N THR A 244 -21.57 -9.72 -13.90
CA THR A 244 -22.17 -10.82 -13.14
C THR A 244 -21.13 -11.65 -12.43
N ALA A 245 -21.40 -12.07 -11.19
CA ALA A 245 -20.57 -13.04 -10.49
C ALA A 245 -20.63 -14.40 -11.21
N GLN A 246 -19.47 -15.00 -11.48
CA GLN A 246 -19.38 -16.23 -12.27
C GLN A 246 -19.50 -17.50 -11.41
N ALA A 247 -19.35 -17.38 -10.10
CA ALA A 247 -19.42 -18.47 -9.13
C ALA A 247 -19.75 -17.96 -7.72
N GLY A 248 -19.80 -18.89 -6.75
CA GLY A 248 -20.15 -18.60 -5.36
C GLY A 248 -21.65 -18.39 -5.15
N GLU A 249 -22.00 -17.97 -3.93
CA GLU A 249 -23.38 -17.75 -3.47
C GLU A 249 -24.19 -16.82 -4.39
N TYR A 250 -23.53 -15.81 -4.97
CA TYR A 250 -24.17 -14.78 -5.78
C TYR A 250 -24.04 -15.02 -7.29
N LYS A 251 -23.70 -16.25 -7.71
CA LYS A 251 -23.55 -16.59 -9.14
C LYS A 251 -24.77 -16.14 -9.95
N GLY A 252 -24.51 -15.39 -11.02
CA GLY A 252 -25.53 -14.87 -11.93
C GLY A 252 -26.15 -13.53 -11.51
N MET A 253 -25.91 -13.05 -10.29
CA MET A 253 -26.24 -11.67 -9.90
C MET A 253 -25.17 -10.71 -10.40
N THR A 254 -25.58 -9.50 -10.75
CA THR A 254 -24.63 -8.40 -10.92
C THR A 254 -23.97 -8.05 -9.59
N LEU A 255 -22.74 -7.53 -9.60
CA LEU A 255 -22.10 -7.11 -8.35
C LEU A 255 -22.86 -5.97 -7.66
N LYS A 256 -23.59 -5.14 -8.41
CA LYS A 256 -24.52 -4.14 -7.87
C LYS A 256 -25.67 -4.77 -7.08
N GLU A 257 -26.30 -5.82 -7.63
CA GLU A 257 -27.34 -6.58 -6.93
C GLU A 257 -26.76 -7.32 -5.72
N GLN A 258 -25.57 -7.89 -5.87
CA GLN A 258 -24.84 -8.53 -4.77
C GLN A 258 -24.57 -7.53 -3.64
N ALA A 259 -24.07 -6.33 -3.94
CA ALA A 259 -23.82 -5.29 -2.94
C ALA A 259 -25.09 -4.95 -2.16
N LYS A 260 -26.20 -4.69 -2.85
CA LYS A 260 -27.50 -4.40 -2.22
C LYS A 260 -28.02 -5.58 -1.38
N THR A 261 -27.91 -6.80 -1.90
CA THR A 261 -28.29 -8.03 -1.19
C THR A 261 -27.48 -8.20 0.10
N ARG A 262 -26.21 -7.78 0.09
CA ARG A 262 -25.32 -7.77 1.24
C ARG A 262 -25.48 -6.53 2.14
N GLY A 263 -26.54 -5.74 1.98
CA GLY A 263 -26.86 -4.61 2.85
C GLY A 263 -26.10 -3.31 2.57
N TYR A 264 -25.35 -3.21 1.47
CA TYR A 264 -24.70 -1.94 1.12
C TYR A 264 -25.73 -0.87 0.75
N GLN A 265 -25.49 0.34 1.24
CA GLN A 265 -26.06 1.58 0.72
C GLN A 265 -25.35 1.92 -0.60
N TYR A 266 -25.75 1.26 -1.69
CA TYR A 266 -25.19 1.49 -3.02
C TYR A 266 -25.89 2.64 -3.75
N PHE A 267 -25.13 3.63 -4.21
CA PHE A 267 -25.63 4.75 -5.03
C PHE A 267 -24.60 5.26 -6.04
N GLU A 268 -25.09 5.88 -7.12
CA GLU A 268 -24.27 6.43 -8.20
C GLU A 268 -24.49 7.94 -8.40
N ASP A 269 -25.58 8.49 -7.86
CA ASP A 269 -25.89 9.92 -7.97
C ASP A 269 -25.11 10.70 -6.89
N PRO A 270 -24.19 11.61 -7.27
CA PRO A 270 -23.39 12.37 -6.32
C PRO A 270 -24.23 13.20 -5.35
N THR A 271 -25.43 13.62 -5.73
CA THR A 271 -26.29 14.45 -4.86
C THR A 271 -26.77 13.70 -3.60
N GLN A 272 -26.75 12.35 -3.63
CA GLN A 272 -27.14 11.51 -2.50
C GLN A 272 -26.08 11.47 -1.39
N LEU A 273 -24.82 11.85 -1.66
CA LEU A 273 -23.73 11.81 -0.69
C LEU A 273 -24.08 12.60 0.59
N SER A 274 -24.62 13.80 0.44
CA SER A 274 -25.01 14.68 1.56
C SER A 274 -26.12 14.07 2.45
N SER A 275 -26.93 13.18 1.89
CA SER A 275 -28.10 12.60 2.55
C SER A 275 -27.77 11.47 3.52
N LEU A 276 -26.62 10.80 3.35
CA LEU A 276 -26.19 9.67 4.19
C LEU A 276 -26.19 10.04 5.67
N LYS A 277 -26.70 9.16 6.53
CA LYS A 277 -26.82 9.43 7.99
C LYS A 277 -25.94 8.53 8.85
N GLU A 278 -25.65 7.33 8.36
CA GLU A 278 -24.83 6.35 9.06
C GLU A 278 -24.08 5.49 8.04
N ALA A 279 -22.96 4.93 8.48
CA ALA A 279 -22.21 3.91 7.76
C ALA A 279 -21.56 2.98 8.77
N ASN A 280 -21.85 1.68 8.68
CA ASN A 280 -21.38 0.66 9.61
C ASN A 280 -21.43 -0.72 8.93
N GLN A 281 -21.04 -1.79 9.62
CA GLN A 281 -21.02 -3.14 9.03
C GLN A 281 -22.41 -3.70 8.68
N ASP A 282 -23.48 -3.21 9.31
CA ASP A 282 -24.86 -3.58 8.95
C ASP A 282 -25.35 -2.83 7.71
N SER A 283 -24.88 -1.59 7.51
CA SER A 283 -25.25 -0.72 6.39
C SER A 283 -24.04 0.04 5.83
N PRO A 284 -23.08 -0.65 5.18
CA PRO A 284 -21.88 -0.02 4.65
C PRO A 284 -22.20 0.83 3.42
N VAL A 285 -21.45 1.90 3.22
CA VAL A 285 -21.64 2.86 2.12
C VAL A 285 -20.77 2.48 0.93
N LEU A 286 -21.38 2.44 -0.26
CA LEU A 286 -20.68 2.26 -1.55
C LEU A 286 -21.22 3.26 -2.58
N GLY A 287 -20.53 4.40 -2.72
CA GLY A 287 -20.88 5.47 -3.65
C GLY A 287 -19.97 5.46 -4.88
N LEU A 288 -20.52 5.20 -6.07
CA LEU A 288 -19.75 5.08 -7.33
C LEU A 288 -20.22 6.06 -8.41
N PHE A 289 -19.58 7.22 -8.49
CA PHE A 289 -20.10 8.43 -9.14
C PHE A 289 -19.88 8.55 -10.65
N SER A 290 -19.08 7.66 -11.23
CA SER A 290 -18.73 7.67 -12.66
C SER A 290 -18.50 6.26 -13.17
N SER A 291 -18.63 6.06 -14.49
CA SER A 291 -18.36 4.77 -15.12
C SER A 291 -16.88 4.40 -15.10
N GLY A 292 -16.01 5.40 -15.23
CA GLY A 292 -14.57 5.29 -15.04
C GLY A 292 -14.08 6.18 -13.91
N ASN A 293 -12.89 6.79 -14.09
CA ASN A 293 -12.39 7.82 -13.18
C ASN A 293 -13.38 9.00 -13.12
N MET A 294 -13.37 9.71 -12.01
CA MET A 294 -14.18 10.92 -11.85
C MET A 294 -13.61 12.05 -12.74
N PRO A 295 -14.46 12.93 -13.31
CA PRO A 295 -14.01 14.07 -14.10
C PRO A 295 -13.13 15.03 -13.29
N THR A 296 -12.08 15.58 -13.91
CA THR A 296 -11.11 16.49 -13.28
C THR A 296 -11.70 17.88 -12.98
N GLN A 297 -11.13 18.60 -12.00
CA GLN A 297 -11.55 19.95 -11.60
C GLN A 297 -11.35 20.98 -12.72
N TYR A 298 -10.19 20.96 -13.39
CA TYR A 298 -9.90 21.88 -14.50
C TYR A 298 -9.96 21.17 -15.85
N ASN A 299 -10.29 21.96 -16.87
CA ASN A 299 -10.22 21.53 -18.27
C ASN A 299 -8.76 21.26 -18.67
N GLU A 300 -8.61 20.39 -19.67
CA GLU A 300 -7.32 20.06 -20.23
C GLU A 300 -6.63 21.26 -20.87
N SER A 301 -5.33 21.41 -20.56
CA SER A 301 -4.41 22.27 -21.31
C SER A 301 -3.71 21.47 -22.38
N THR A 302 -3.47 22.08 -23.52
CA THR A 302 -2.61 21.52 -24.57
C THR A 302 -1.22 22.15 -24.46
N PRO A 303 -0.13 21.34 -24.38
CA PRO A 303 1.22 21.88 -24.49
C PRO A 303 1.46 22.45 -25.89
N TYR A 304 2.54 23.22 -26.05
CA TYR A 304 2.99 23.60 -27.39
C TYR A 304 3.20 22.37 -28.27
N ASP A 305 2.81 22.48 -29.55
CA ASP A 305 3.24 21.49 -30.55
C ASP A 305 4.77 21.49 -30.68
N TYR A 306 5.32 20.38 -31.19
CA TYR A 306 6.76 20.18 -31.27
C TYR A 306 7.47 21.27 -32.08
N ASP A 307 6.90 21.70 -33.21
CA ASP A 307 7.52 22.70 -34.07
C ASP A 307 7.56 24.08 -33.39
N THR A 308 6.50 24.43 -32.68
CA THR A 308 6.41 25.65 -31.87
C THR A 308 7.41 25.61 -30.72
N ALA A 309 7.47 24.51 -29.96
CA ALA A 309 8.41 24.33 -28.86
C ALA A 309 9.87 24.43 -29.34
N VAL A 310 10.22 23.78 -30.46
CA VAL A 310 11.56 23.86 -31.06
C VAL A 310 11.90 25.27 -31.52
N LYS A 311 11.00 25.95 -32.23
CA LYS A 311 11.22 27.34 -32.65
C LYS A 311 11.45 28.27 -31.47
N MET A 312 10.64 28.15 -30.43
CA MET A 312 10.80 28.95 -29.21
C MET A 312 12.10 28.61 -28.48
N SER A 313 12.44 27.33 -28.35
CA SER A 313 13.69 26.88 -27.72
C SER A 313 14.92 27.44 -28.43
N LEU A 314 14.92 27.44 -29.77
CA LEU A 314 16.02 27.96 -30.59
C LEU A 314 16.08 29.49 -30.65
N ALA A 315 14.93 30.18 -30.60
CA ALA A 315 14.87 31.64 -30.60
C ALA A 315 15.46 32.24 -29.29
N GLY A 316 15.42 31.47 -28.20
CA GLY A 316 15.69 31.96 -26.85
C GLY A 316 14.63 32.97 -26.39
N GLN A 317 14.81 33.56 -25.21
CA GLN A 317 13.91 34.55 -24.62
C GLN A 317 13.94 35.92 -25.35
N LYS A 318 13.78 35.94 -26.68
CA LYS A 318 13.91 37.15 -27.50
C LYS A 318 12.60 37.82 -27.90
N ASP A 319 11.45 37.21 -27.60
CA ASP A 319 10.13 37.82 -27.81
C ASP A 319 9.23 37.64 -26.56
N GLY A 320 8.83 38.78 -25.99
CA GLY A 320 8.05 38.87 -24.75
C GLY A 320 6.53 38.87 -24.92
N ASN A 321 6.01 38.49 -26.10
CA ASN A 321 4.57 38.37 -26.32
C ASN A 321 4.17 36.89 -26.42
N GLN A 322 3.80 36.32 -25.28
CA GLN A 322 3.42 34.91 -25.22
C GLN A 322 1.96 34.75 -24.83
N SER A 323 1.26 33.92 -25.59
CA SER A 323 -0.05 33.40 -25.22
C SER A 323 0.15 32.40 -24.07
N LEU A 324 0.04 32.89 -22.85
CA LEU A 324 0.04 32.06 -21.64
C LEU A 324 -1.36 31.45 -21.44
N VAL A 325 -1.39 30.17 -21.10
CA VAL A 325 -2.60 29.40 -20.78
C VAL A 325 -3.08 29.79 -19.38
N THR A 326 -4.38 30.03 -19.24
CA THR A 326 -5.06 30.13 -17.95
C THR A 326 -6.02 28.96 -17.86
N CYS A 327 -5.86 28.12 -16.84
CA CYS A 327 -6.73 26.99 -16.58
C CYS A 327 -8.16 27.45 -16.31
N THR A 328 -9.13 26.65 -16.75
CA THR A 328 -10.55 26.94 -16.63
C THR A 328 -11.26 25.78 -15.95
N GLN A 329 -12.35 26.08 -15.25
CA GLN A 329 -13.16 25.07 -14.57
C GLN A 329 -13.78 24.10 -15.58
N ASN A 330 -13.67 22.80 -15.28
CA ASN A 330 -14.41 21.77 -16.01
C ASN A 330 -15.86 21.74 -15.53
N SER A 331 -16.81 21.87 -16.46
CA SER A 331 -18.24 21.81 -16.18
C SER A 331 -18.72 20.42 -15.75
N GLU A 332 -17.98 19.36 -16.12
CA GLU A 332 -18.29 17.98 -15.74
C GLU A 332 -17.77 17.60 -14.36
N TRP A 333 -16.91 18.42 -13.75
CA TRP A 333 -16.38 18.17 -12.40
C TRP A 333 -17.51 18.01 -11.38
N LEU A 334 -17.45 16.90 -10.63
CA LEU A 334 -18.51 16.51 -9.71
C LEU A 334 -18.52 17.33 -8.41
N GLY A 335 -17.49 18.13 -8.14
CA GLY A 335 -17.51 19.13 -7.07
C GLY A 335 -18.63 20.16 -7.23
N ASN A 336 -19.01 20.50 -8.47
CA ASN A 336 -20.17 21.36 -8.73
C ASN A 336 -21.52 20.71 -8.36
N LYS A 337 -21.51 19.42 -8.00
CA LYS A 337 -22.68 18.63 -7.58
C LYS A 337 -22.55 18.13 -6.14
N GLY A 338 -21.60 18.65 -5.36
CA GLY A 338 -21.38 18.27 -3.97
C GLY A 338 -20.67 16.92 -3.79
N ALA A 339 -19.85 16.53 -4.76
CA ALA A 339 -19.02 15.32 -4.68
C ALA A 339 -17.57 15.60 -5.16
N SER A 340 -16.99 16.72 -4.73
CA SER A 340 -15.54 16.95 -4.81
C SER A 340 -14.79 15.97 -3.90
N LEU A 341 -13.46 15.87 -4.04
CA LEU A 341 -12.68 15.08 -3.09
C LEU A 341 -12.83 15.62 -1.66
N ALA A 342 -12.99 16.94 -1.50
CA ALA A 342 -13.27 17.57 -0.22
C ALA A 342 -14.65 17.18 0.34
N ASP A 343 -15.70 17.14 -0.48
CA ASP A 343 -17.04 16.72 -0.04
C ASP A 343 -17.06 15.25 0.40
N MET A 344 -16.41 14.38 -0.36
CA MET A 344 -16.29 12.95 -0.02
C MET A 344 -15.49 12.75 1.26
N THR A 345 -14.38 13.47 1.43
CA THR A 345 -13.54 13.44 2.63
C THR A 345 -14.32 13.91 3.86
N ASP A 346 -14.99 15.06 3.74
CA ASP A 346 -15.81 15.63 4.82
C ASP A 346 -16.89 14.63 5.24
N LYS A 347 -17.59 14.03 4.28
CA LYS A 347 -18.66 13.08 4.56
C LYS A 347 -18.15 11.77 5.17
N ALA A 348 -17.03 11.23 4.66
CA ALA A 348 -16.42 10.02 5.20
C ALA A 348 -16.02 10.24 6.67
N ILE A 349 -15.41 11.37 7.01
CA ILE A 349 -15.03 11.69 8.39
C ILE A 349 -16.27 11.76 9.30
N ASP A 350 -17.40 12.35 8.86
CA ASP A 350 -18.64 12.36 9.64
C ASP A 350 -19.17 10.95 9.92
N LEU A 351 -19.25 10.13 8.89
CA LEU A 351 -19.81 8.78 8.99
C LEU A 351 -18.92 7.89 9.86
N LEU A 352 -17.60 7.93 9.65
CA LEU A 352 -16.65 7.16 10.45
C LEU A 352 -16.58 7.65 11.90
N SER A 353 -16.63 8.96 12.14
CA SER A 353 -16.62 9.50 13.52
C SER A 353 -17.93 9.24 14.27
N SER A 354 -19.05 9.09 13.55
CA SER A 354 -20.36 8.80 14.14
C SER A 354 -20.65 7.30 14.30
N ASN A 355 -19.95 6.44 13.55
CA ASN A 355 -19.95 5.00 13.67
C ASN A 355 -19.59 4.55 15.10
N LYS A 356 -20.22 3.49 15.59
CA LYS A 356 -19.97 2.93 16.94
C LYS A 356 -18.49 2.58 17.16
N ASN A 357 -17.90 1.83 16.23
CA ASN A 357 -16.48 1.47 16.26
C ASN A 357 -15.59 2.72 16.17
N GLY A 358 -15.97 3.70 15.35
CA GLY A 358 -15.28 4.99 15.27
C GLY A 358 -15.30 5.77 16.60
N LYS A 359 -16.43 5.77 17.29
CA LYS A 359 -16.55 6.39 18.62
C LYS A 359 -15.76 5.65 19.70
N GLU A 360 -15.78 4.33 19.69
CA GLU A 360 -15.15 3.50 20.73
C GLU A 360 -13.64 3.34 20.49
N ASN A 361 -13.25 2.96 19.29
CA ASN A 361 -11.89 2.54 18.94
C ASN A 361 -11.19 3.48 17.96
N GLY A 362 -11.94 4.35 17.26
CA GLY A 362 -11.41 5.24 16.23
C GLY A 362 -11.52 4.69 14.82
N TYR A 363 -10.87 5.36 13.86
CA TYR A 363 -10.99 4.98 12.45
C TYR A 363 -9.68 5.12 11.65
N PHE A 364 -9.60 4.34 10.58
CA PHE A 364 -8.61 4.52 9.52
C PHE A 364 -9.32 4.97 8.23
N LEU A 365 -8.79 6.00 7.58
CA LEU A 365 -9.32 6.53 6.32
C LEU A 365 -8.18 6.75 5.34
N GLN A 366 -8.26 6.17 4.14
CA GLN A 366 -7.45 6.58 2.99
C GLN A 366 -8.25 7.51 2.09
N VAL A 367 -7.61 8.57 1.60
CA VAL A 367 -8.15 9.52 0.62
C VAL A 367 -7.14 9.73 -0.50
N GLU A 368 -7.58 9.58 -1.75
CA GLU A 368 -6.71 9.69 -2.92
C GLU A 368 -7.17 10.78 -3.90
N GLY A 369 -6.25 11.69 -4.23
CA GLY A 369 -6.32 12.53 -5.43
C GLY A 369 -5.64 11.82 -6.59
N ALA A 370 -6.39 11.00 -7.33
CA ALA A 370 -5.83 9.99 -8.24
C ALA A 370 -5.42 10.54 -9.61
N SER A 371 -6.12 11.56 -10.09
CA SER A 371 -5.88 12.07 -11.44
C SER A 371 -4.71 13.07 -11.52
N ILE A 372 -3.98 13.33 -10.43
CA ILE A 372 -2.72 14.08 -10.50
C ILE A 372 -1.75 13.34 -11.44
N ASP A 373 -1.47 12.06 -11.15
CA ASP A 373 -0.72 11.14 -12.01
C ASP A 373 -1.31 11.05 -13.41
N LYS A 374 -2.61 10.77 -13.51
CA LYS A 374 -3.27 10.54 -14.82
C LYS A 374 -3.15 11.75 -15.75
N GLN A 375 -3.23 12.96 -15.21
CA GLN A 375 -3.06 14.17 -16.01
C GLN A 375 -1.59 14.47 -16.30
N ASP A 376 -0.65 14.04 -15.46
CA ASP A 376 0.79 14.11 -15.73
C ASP A 376 1.20 13.13 -16.85
N HIS A 377 0.67 11.88 -16.86
CA HIS A 377 0.77 10.94 -18.00
C HIS A 377 0.39 11.59 -19.32
N ASN A 378 -0.67 12.42 -19.29
CA ASN A 378 -1.23 13.11 -20.45
C ASN A 378 -0.49 14.42 -20.82
N ALA A 379 0.56 14.81 -20.09
CA ALA A 379 1.22 16.12 -20.23
C ALA A 379 0.22 17.31 -20.12
N ASN A 380 -0.81 17.14 -19.29
CA ASN A 380 -1.90 18.09 -19.10
C ASN A 380 -1.73 18.86 -17.79
N ALA A 381 -0.98 19.96 -17.87
CA ALA A 381 -0.67 20.80 -16.71
C ALA A 381 -1.92 21.36 -16.00
N CYS A 382 -2.92 21.84 -16.74
CA CYS A 382 -4.13 22.39 -16.10
C CYS A 382 -4.93 21.32 -15.37
N GLY A 383 -5.12 20.15 -15.98
CA GLY A 383 -5.75 19.01 -15.30
C GLY A 383 -5.00 18.65 -14.02
N GLN A 384 -3.68 18.45 -14.11
CA GLN A 384 -2.82 18.09 -13.00
C GLN A 384 -2.87 19.09 -11.83
N ILE A 385 -2.80 20.39 -12.13
CA ILE A 385 -2.91 21.46 -11.13
C ILE A 385 -4.29 21.44 -10.46
N GLY A 386 -5.36 21.25 -11.24
CA GLY A 386 -6.72 21.17 -10.72
C GLY A 386 -6.93 20.00 -9.76
N GLU A 387 -6.35 18.85 -10.04
CA GLU A 387 -6.44 17.68 -9.16
C GLU A 387 -5.61 17.85 -7.88
N THR A 388 -4.46 18.54 -7.97
CA THR A 388 -3.64 18.89 -6.80
C THR A 388 -4.37 19.89 -5.90
N ASP A 389 -5.10 20.85 -6.49
CA ASP A 389 -5.97 21.79 -5.78
C ASP A 389 -7.16 21.09 -5.09
N ASP A 390 -7.81 20.12 -5.74
CA ASP A 390 -8.90 19.34 -5.12
C ASP A 390 -8.40 18.53 -3.92
N LEU A 391 -7.21 17.92 -4.02
CA LEU A 391 -6.56 17.24 -2.89
C LEU A 391 -6.18 18.21 -1.76
N ASP A 392 -5.64 19.39 -2.08
CA ASP A 392 -5.34 20.43 -1.09
C ASP A 392 -6.59 20.84 -0.30
N LYS A 393 -7.71 21.06 -1.00
CA LYS A 393 -9.01 21.37 -0.40
C LYS A 393 -9.52 20.24 0.49
N ALA A 394 -9.33 18.98 0.09
CA ALA A 394 -9.71 17.82 0.91
C ALA A 394 -8.91 17.75 2.22
N ILE A 395 -7.59 17.98 2.16
CA ILE A 395 -6.72 18.06 3.34
C ILE A 395 -7.14 19.23 4.24
N ALA A 396 -7.39 20.40 3.65
CA ALA A 396 -7.85 21.58 4.38
C ALA A 396 -9.22 21.37 5.05
N ALA A 397 -10.13 20.62 4.40
CA ALA A 397 -11.42 20.24 4.98
C ALA A 397 -11.23 19.31 6.19
N ALA A 398 -10.39 18.28 6.08
CA ALA A 398 -10.09 17.39 7.20
C ALA A 398 -9.46 18.13 8.38
N LEU A 399 -8.50 19.03 8.14
CA LEU A 399 -7.85 19.86 9.17
C LEU A 399 -8.84 20.71 9.97
N LYS A 400 -9.95 21.15 9.36
CA LYS A 400 -11.01 21.91 10.05
C LYS A 400 -11.91 21.02 10.92
N LYS A 401 -11.89 19.71 10.70
CA LYS A 401 -12.88 18.76 11.23
C LYS A 401 -12.33 17.87 12.35
N VAL A 402 -11.05 17.52 12.28
CA VAL A 402 -10.44 16.57 13.22
C VAL A 402 -9.69 17.24 14.36
N ASP A 403 -9.58 16.54 15.48
CA ASP A 403 -8.71 16.93 16.59
C ASP A 403 -7.31 16.31 16.41
N LEU A 404 -6.32 17.13 16.06
CA LEU A 404 -4.94 16.68 15.86
C LEU A 404 -4.22 16.27 17.16
N SER A 405 -4.86 16.37 18.33
CA SER A 405 -4.35 15.76 19.56
C SER A 405 -4.58 14.24 19.61
N ASN A 406 -5.54 13.73 18.83
CA ASN A 406 -5.91 12.32 18.77
C ASN A 406 -5.98 11.74 17.34
N THR A 407 -5.72 12.56 16.32
CA THR A 407 -5.76 12.16 14.91
C THR A 407 -4.40 12.42 14.27
N LEU A 408 -3.85 11.40 13.60
CA LEU A 408 -2.66 11.53 12.77
C LEU A 408 -3.10 11.72 11.31
N ILE A 409 -2.71 12.83 10.70
CA ILE A 409 -2.83 13.06 9.25
C ILE A 409 -1.46 12.83 8.62
N ILE A 410 -1.41 12.05 7.54
CA ILE A 410 -0.24 11.86 6.70
C ILE A 410 -0.59 12.28 5.27
N VAL A 411 0.28 13.05 4.62
CA VAL A 411 0.16 13.44 3.21
C VAL A 411 1.44 13.00 2.49
N THR A 412 1.29 12.26 1.41
CA THR A 412 2.41 11.78 0.57
C THR A 412 1.92 11.45 -0.84
N ALA A 413 2.84 10.99 -1.69
CA ALA A 413 2.55 10.41 -3.00
C ALA A 413 3.09 9.00 -3.11
N ASP A 414 2.59 8.21 -4.04
CA ASP A 414 3.01 6.82 -4.23
C ASP A 414 4.35 6.70 -4.99
N HIS A 415 4.58 7.57 -5.99
CA HIS A 415 5.84 7.79 -6.69
C HIS A 415 5.96 9.23 -7.20
N ALA A 416 7.14 9.60 -7.72
CA ALA A 416 7.35 10.88 -8.39
C ALA A 416 6.90 10.78 -9.87
N HIS A 417 6.71 11.93 -10.52
CA HIS A 417 6.35 11.98 -11.93
C HIS A 417 7.30 12.88 -12.73
N THR A 418 6.93 13.25 -13.95
CA THR A 418 7.81 13.84 -14.97
C THR A 418 7.74 15.35 -15.05
N SER A 419 6.68 15.98 -14.53
CA SER A 419 6.46 17.41 -14.71
C SER A 419 7.63 18.20 -14.13
N GLN A 420 8.18 19.14 -14.90
CA GLN A 420 9.33 19.95 -14.48
C GLN A 420 9.06 21.42 -14.73
N ILE A 421 9.30 22.25 -13.70
CA ILE A 421 9.34 23.70 -13.88
C ILE A 421 10.64 24.06 -14.60
N VAL A 422 10.53 24.70 -15.76
CA VAL A 422 11.66 25.11 -16.59
C VAL A 422 11.64 26.62 -16.84
N SER A 423 12.80 27.20 -17.16
CA SER A 423 12.91 28.64 -17.45
C SER A 423 12.40 29.03 -18.84
N TRP A 424 12.22 28.05 -19.73
CA TRP A 424 11.83 28.24 -21.12
C TRP A 424 11.41 26.91 -21.77
N PRO A 425 10.61 26.90 -22.87
CA PRO A 425 10.33 25.69 -23.62
C PRO A 425 11.56 24.85 -23.98
N THR A 426 11.43 23.54 -23.75
CA THR A 426 12.50 22.58 -23.96
C THR A 426 12.52 22.10 -25.41
N TYR A 427 13.70 21.69 -25.90
CA TYR A 427 13.86 21.25 -27.29
C TYR A 427 13.28 19.85 -27.58
N TYR A 428 13.33 18.94 -26.60
CA TYR A 428 12.94 17.53 -26.75
C TYR A 428 11.71 17.13 -25.91
N GLY A 429 11.02 18.09 -25.29
CA GLY A 429 9.87 17.85 -24.42
C GLY A 429 8.66 18.68 -24.79
N LEU A 430 7.49 18.25 -24.33
CA LEU A 430 6.28 19.06 -24.37
C LEU A 430 6.39 20.14 -23.31
N THR A 431 5.93 21.36 -23.60
CA THR A 431 5.93 22.45 -22.61
C THR A 431 4.61 23.21 -22.65
N THR A 432 4.00 23.41 -21.48
CA THR A 432 2.81 24.25 -21.33
C THR A 432 3.20 25.59 -20.70
N PRO A 433 2.98 26.72 -21.39
CA PRO A 433 3.17 28.06 -20.83
C PRO A 433 1.93 28.48 -20.02
N LEU A 434 2.05 28.66 -18.72
CA LEU A 434 0.94 29.01 -17.85
C LEU A 434 1.05 30.47 -17.38
N ARG A 435 -0.10 31.09 -17.15
CA ARG A 435 -0.22 32.35 -16.41
C ARG A 435 -0.57 32.04 -14.97
N SER A 436 0.39 32.21 -14.07
CA SER A 436 0.20 32.06 -12.64
C SER A 436 -0.71 33.16 -12.07
N ALA A 437 -1.25 32.93 -10.86
CA ALA A 437 -2.14 33.85 -10.16
C ALA A 437 -1.50 35.21 -9.83
N ASP A 438 -0.17 35.25 -9.67
CA ASP A 438 0.61 36.48 -9.49
C ASP A 438 0.87 37.24 -10.82
N GLY A 439 0.38 36.71 -11.94
CA GLY A 439 0.56 37.24 -13.28
C GLY A 439 1.84 36.80 -13.99
N SER A 440 2.73 36.08 -13.29
CA SER A 440 4.00 35.57 -13.82
C SER A 440 3.78 34.45 -14.85
N ALA A 441 4.77 34.25 -15.71
CA ALA A 441 4.82 33.09 -16.61
C ALA A 441 5.44 31.89 -15.88
N LEU A 442 4.80 30.72 -15.99
CA LEU A 442 5.27 29.45 -15.48
C LEU A 442 5.35 28.46 -16.64
N TYR A 443 6.49 27.80 -16.86
CA TYR A 443 6.62 26.80 -17.92
C TYR A 443 6.78 25.41 -17.31
N VAL A 444 5.87 24.51 -17.67
CA VAL A 444 5.88 23.12 -17.18
C VAL A 444 6.20 22.20 -18.34
N ALA A 445 7.29 21.44 -18.22
CA ALA A 445 7.80 20.54 -19.24
C ALA A 445 7.59 19.06 -18.90
N TYR A 446 7.39 18.24 -19.94
CA TYR A 446 7.17 16.80 -19.87
C TYR A 446 8.00 16.09 -20.94
N ALA A 447 8.84 15.12 -20.57
CA ALA A 447 9.84 14.56 -21.50
C ALA A 447 10.21 13.08 -21.27
N THR A 448 9.36 12.28 -20.64
CA THR A 448 9.66 10.86 -20.33
C THR A 448 8.86 9.85 -21.16
N SER A 449 7.99 10.29 -22.06
CA SER A 449 7.26 9.36 -22.92
C SER A 449 8.20 8.68 -23.91
N SER A 450 8.12 7.34 -24.00
CA SER A 450 8.87 6.55 -24.98
C SER A 450 8.26 6.56 -26.38
N SER A 451 7.14 7.27 -26.58
CA SER A 451 6.44 7.38 -27.87
C SER A 451 5.74 8.74 -28.00
N PRO A 452 5.49 9.24 -29.23
CA PRO A 452 4.73 10.47 -29.41
C PRO A 452 3.34 10.40 -28.75
N MET A 453 2.89 11.46 -28.08
CA MET A 453 1.61 11.48 -27.37
C MET A 453 0.42 11.25 -28.31
N ASP A 454 0.47 11.80 -29.53
CA ASP A 454 -0.53 11.60 -30.59
C ASP A 454 -0.59 10.16 -31.15
N LYS A 455 0.37 9.32 -30.77
CA LYS A 455 0.47 7.90 -31.16
C LYS A 455 0.32 6.97 -29.96
N GLY A 456 -0.37 7.42 -28.91
CA GLY A 456 -0.61 6.64 -27.70
C GLY A 456 0.59 6.60 -26.74
N GLY A 457 1.50 7.58 -26.84
CA GLY A 457 2.52 7.82 -25.83
C GLY A 457 1.91 8.19 -24.47
N SER A 458 2.68 7.96 -23.41
CA SER A 458 2.32 8.31 -22.03
C SER A 458 3.59 8.75 -21.32
N MET A 459 3.54 9.85 -20.60
CA MET A 459 4.67 10.26 -19.78
C MET A 459 4.90 9.22 -18.68
N SER A 460 6.14 8.83 -18.45
CA SER A 460 6.43 7.79 -17.45
C SER A 460 6.61 8.39 -16.05
N HIS A 461 6.26 7.61 -15.02
CA HIS A 461 6.66 7.86 -13.63
C HIS A 461 8.19 8.02 -13.51
N THR A 462 8.65 8.61 -12.41
CA THR A 462 10.08 8.72 -12.10
C THR A 462 10.40 8.14 -10.72
N GLY A 463 11.65 7.67 -10.55
CA GLY A 463 12.10 6.96 -9.35
C GLY A 463 12.69 7.87 -8.26
N ALA A 464 12.42 9.18 -8.32
CA ALA A 464 12.90 10.10 -7.31
C ALA A 464 12.25 9.82 -5.95
N GLN A 465 13.00 9.97 -4.87
CA GLN A 465 12.40 10.08 -3.54
C GLN A 465 11.50 11.32 -3.50
N LEU A 466 10.46 11.30 -2.68
CA LEU A 466 9.46 12.36 -2.63
C LEU A 466 9.03 12.66 -1.20
N ARG A 467 8.43 13.84 -1.01
CA ARG A 467 7.91 14.34 0.27
C ARG A 467 6.88 13.41 0.93
N ILE A 468 7.11 13.13 2.21
CA ILE A 468 6.09 12.66 3.15
C ILE A 468 6.00 13.66 4.31
N ALA A 469 4.79 14.07 4.67
CA ALA A 469 4.55 14.98 5.77
C ALA A 469 3.44 14.46 6.69
N ALA A 470 3.55 14.76 7.99
CA ALA A 470 2.59 14.30 8.98
C ALA A 470 2.33 15.33 10.09
N SER A 471 1.11 15.33 10.62
CA SER A 471 0.70 16.15 11.77
C SER A 471 -0.21 15.34 12.69
N GLY A 472 0.10 15.33 13.99
CA GLY A 472 -0.60 14.56 15.02
C GLY A 472 0.30 13.52 15.71
N PRO A 473 -0.26 12.68 16.61
CA PRO A 473 0.53 11.70 17.35
C PRO A 473 1.28 10.75 16.40
N GLY A 474 2.60 10.61 16.55
CA GLY A 474 3.43 9.73 15.72
C GLY A 474 4.00 10.39 14.47
N ALA A 475 3.66 11.67 14.22
CA ALA A 475 4.10 12.38 13.03
C ALA A 475 5.63 12.48 12.91
N SER A 476 6.39 12.51 14.02
CA SER A 476 7.85 12.61 13.96
C SER A 476 8.54 11.42 13.30
N ARG A 477 7.82 10.29 13.13
CA ARG A 477 8.34 9.10 12.45
C ARG A 477 8.61 9.31 10.96
N VAL A 478 7.98 10.30 10.31
CA VAL A 478 8.24 10.57 8.89
C VAL A 478 9.46 11.45 8.67
N ASN A 479 10.14 11.91 9.73
CA ASN A 479 11.32 12.76 9.61
C ASN A 479 12.51 12.05 8.98
N GLY A 480 13.24 12.77 8.12
CA GLY A 480 14.44 12.28 7.47
C GLY A 480 14.12 11.38 6.27
N LEU A 481 14.95 10.36 6.06
CA LEU A 481 14.80 9.42 4.94
C LEU A 481 14.20 8.10 5.43
N THR A 482 12.96 7.81 5.05
CA THR A 482 12.27 6.54 5.32
C THR A 482 12.09 5.72 4.04
N ASP A 483 11.56 4.51 4.13
CA ASP A 483 11.01 3.78 2.99
C ASP A 483 9.47 3.85 3.00
N GLN A 484 8.83 3.67 1.85
CA GLN A 484 7.37 3.64 1.76
C GLN A 484 6.73 2.56 2.66
N THR A 485 7.44 1.45 2.92
CA THR A 485 6.99 0.45 3.89
C THR A 485 6.96 0.96 5.32
N ASP A 486 7.81 1.92 5.71
CA ASP A 486 7.78 2.51 7.06
C ASP A 486 6.47 3.25 7.36
N ASN A 487 5.72 3.66 6.32
CA ASN A 487 4.41 4.29 6.47
C ASN A 487 3.39 3.29 7.06
N PHE A 488 3.38 2.03 6.59
CA PHE A 488 2.59 0.95 7.20
C PHE A 488 2.84 0.85 8.70
N PHE A 489 4.11 0.74 9.10
CA PHE A 489 4.48 0.57 10.50
C PHE A 489 4.19 1.83 11.33
N THR A 490 4.28 3.01 10.74
CA THR A 490 3.91 4.26 11.39
C THR A 490 2.42 4.30 11.70
N ILE A 491 1.58 3.96 10.74
CA ILE A 491 0.12 3.90 10.91
C ILE A 491 -0.25 2.80 11.91
N ALA A 492 0.24 1.57 11.69
CA ALA A 492 -0.08 0.42 12.52
C ALA A 492 0.33 0.63 13.98
N LYS A 493 1.56 1.11 14.25
CA LYS A 493 2.02 1.37 15.62
C LYS A 493 1.23 2.50 16.30
N THR A 494 0.84 3.53 15.55
CA THR A 494 0.11 4.69 16.10
C THR A 494 -1.33 4.31 16.47
N LEU A 495 -2.01 3.51 15.64
CA LEU A 495 -3.35 2.96 15.91
C LEU A 495 -3.35 1.75 16.84
N GLY A 496 -2.18 1.14 17.10
CA GLY A 496 -2.07 -0.08 17.89
C GLY A 496 -2.63 -1.32 17.17
N LEU A 497 -2.45 -1.37 15.85
CA LEU A 497 -2.73 -2.55 15.03
C LEU A 497 -1.61 -3.59 15.19
N ALA A 498 -1.91 -4.85 14.88
CA ALA A 498 -0.87 -5.84 14.66
C ALA A 498 0.03 -5.39 13.50
N SER A 499 1.34 -5.40 13.71
CA SER A 499 2.29 -4.84 12.74
C SER A 499 3.46 -5.75 12.41
N SER A 500 3.73 -6.77 13.23
CA SER A 500 4.69 -7.82 12.92
C SER A 500 3.98 -9.08 12.44
N THR A 501 4.68 -9.94 11.68
CA THR A 501 4.15 -11.25 11.25
C THR A 501 3.61 -12.07 12.42
N GLN A 502 4.28 -12.04 13.58
CA GLN A 502 3.83 -12.78 14.77
C GLN A 502 2.53 -12.21 15.34
N GLU A 503 2.40 -10.89 15.44
CA GLU A 503 1.18 -10.24 15.91
C GLU A 503 0.01 -10.48 14.95
N ILE A 504 0.27 -10.37 13.64
CA ILE A 504 -0.75 -10.59 12.59
C ILE A 504 -1.23 -12.04 12.66
N ASN A 505 -0.33 -13.02 12.67
CA ASN A 505 -0.70 -14.44 12.77
C ASN A 505 -1.47 -14.75 14.06
N ALA A 506 -1.15 -14.07 15.17
CA ALA A 506 -1.84 -14.25 16.44
C ALA A 506 -3.32 -13.79 16.41
N LEU A 507 -3.71 -12.96 15.43
CA LEU A 507 -5.12 -12.58 15.22
C LEU A 507 -6.00 -13.76 14.81
N SER A 508 -5.41 -14.88 14.38
CA SER A 508 -6.12 -16.12 14.05
C SER A 508 -6.18 -17.14 15.20
N SER A 509 -5.68 -16.78 16.39
CA SER A 509 -5.58 -17.72 17.54
C SER A 509 -6.91 -18.21 18.10
N ASN A 510 -8.01 -17.52 17.82
CA ASN A 510 -9.36 -17.89 18.26
C ASN A 510 -10.24 -18.46 17.13
N ALA A 511 -9.60 -18.93 16.05
CA ALA A 511 -10.23 -19.55 14.90
C ALA A 511 -11.22 -20.67 15.27
N LYS A 512 -12.40 -20.64 14.66
CA LYS A 512 -13.47 -21.61 14.87
C LYS A 512 -14.17 -21.92 13.55
N VAL A 513 -14.58 -23.17 13.42
CA VAL A 513 -15.38 -23.67 12.30
C VAL A 513 -16.58 -24.40 12.88
N SER A 514 -17.76 -24.12 12.35
CA SER A 514 -18.97 -24.88 12.65
C SER A 514 -19.70 -25.17 11.35
N VAL A 515 -20.19 -26.39 11.17
CA VAL A 515 -20.91 -26.78 9.94
C VAL A 515 -22.36 -27.11 10.30
N LYS A 516 -23.30 -26.56 9.54
CA LYS A 516 -24.73 -26.84 9.65
C LYS A 516 -25.34 -26.86 8.25
N ASP A 517 -26.15 -27.88 7.96
CA ASP A 517 -26.88 -28.01 6.69
C ASP A 517 -25.98 -27.85 5.45
N GLY A 518 -24.78 -28.44 5.50
CA GLY A 518 -23.80 -28.37 4.42
C GLY A 518 -23.03 -27.04 4.31
N VAL A 519 -23.32 -26.08 5.18
CA VAL A 519 -22.72 -24.75 5.17
C VAL A 519 -21.79 -24.59 6.37
N ALA A 520 -20.51 -24.33 6.11
CA ALA A 520 -19.53 -24.00 7.15
C ALA A 520 -19.54 -22.50 7.44
N LYS A 521 -19.66 -22.16 8.73
CA LYS A 521 -19.43 -20.83 9.28
C LYS A 521 -18.06 -20.80 9.94
N VAL A 522 -17.20 -19.93 9.44
CA VAL A 522 -15.80 -19.79 9.85
C VAL A 522 -15.59 -18.41 10.46
N THR A 523 -15.01 -18.35 11.66
CA THR A 523 -14.76 -17.10 12.40
C THR A 523 -13.38 -17.13 13.05
N GLY A 524 -12.85 -15.96 13.41
CA GLY A 524 -11.61 -15.87 14.20
C GLY A 524 -10.33 -16.14 13.41
N PHE A 525 -10.37 -16.05 12.08
CA PHE A 525 -9.18 -16.11 11.21
C PHE A 525 -8.73 -14.68 10.80
N ASN A 526 -8.72 -13.75 11.75
CA ASN A 526 -8.50 -12.32 11.46
C ASN A 526 -7.05 -11.97 11.12
N GLY A 527 -6.12 -12.93 11.15
CA GLY A 527 -4.74 -12.81 10.70
C GLY A 527 -4.50 -13.35 9.29
N ASP A 528 -5.56 -13.75 8.60
CA ASP A 528 -5.51 -14.38 7.29
C ASP A 528 -6.41 -13.62 6.31
N ALA A 529 -5.91 -13.37 5.10
CA ALA A 529 -6.73 -12.84 4.02
C ALA A 529 -7.46 -13.97 3.25
N VAL A 530 -6.91 -15.19 3.28
CA VAL A 530 -7.40 -16.34 2.52
C VAL A 530 -7.46 -17.59 3.39
N LEU A 531 -8.57 -18.31 3.28
CA LEU A 531 -8.74 -19.65 3.84
C LEU A 531 -8.55 -20.70 2.75
N GLY A 532 -7.64 -21.66 2.99
CA GLY A 532 -7.68 -22.95 2.33
C GLY A 532 -8.66 -23.88 3.05
N TYR A 533 -9.29 -24.80 2.32
CA TYR A 533 -10.13 -25.84 2.91
C TYR A 533 -9.95 -27.20 2.24
N GLN A 534 -10.26 -28.26 2.97
CA GLN A 534 -10.38 -29.62 2.47
C GLN A 534 -11.57 -30.30 3.14
N LEU A 535 -12.52 -30.78 2.33
CA LEU A 535 -13.65 -31.61 2.75
C LEU A 535 -13.35 -33.06 2.35
N GLN A 536 -13.27 -33.93 3.35
CA GLN A 536 -12.95 -35.35 3.17
C GLN A 536 -14.06 -36.22 3.76
N ASP A 537 -14.45 -37.27 3.04
CA ASP A 537 -15.31 -38.33 3.57
C ASP A 537 -14.52 -39.18 4.57
N THR A 538 -15.02 -39.28 5.79
CA THR A 538 -14.29 -39.88 6.92
C THR A 538 -14.17 -41.40 6.79
N GLU A 539 -15.13 -42.05 6.13
CA GLU A 539 -15.15 -43.51 5.99
C GLU A 539 -14.25 -43.98 4.83
N THR A 540 -14.37 -43.33 3.68
CA THR A 540 -13.65 -43.70 2.45
C THR A 540 -12.28 -43.03 2.33
N GLY A 541 -12.05 -41.93 3.06
CA GLY A 541 -10.87 -41.08 2.92
C GLY A 541 -10.86 -40.26 1.63
N ALA A 542 -11.94 -40.26 0.85
CA ALA A 542 -12.01 -39.51 -0.40
C ALA A 542 -12.11 -38.00 -0.15
N VAL A 543 -11.27 -37.20 -0.80
CA VAL A 543 -11.39 -35.74 -0.79
C VAL A 543 -12.47 -35.34 -1.79
N LEU A 544 -13.56 -34.74 -1.30
CA LEU A 544 -14.71 -34.36 -2.12
C LEU A 544 -14.58 -32.94 -2.69
N ALA A 545 -13.96 -32.04 -1.92
CA ALA A 545 -13.68 -30.68 -2.35
C ALA A 545 -12.45 -30.14 -1.60
N SER A 546 -11.62 -29.35 -2.27
CA SER A 546 -10.53 -28.64 -1.63
C SER A 546 -10.18 -27.37 -2.38
N SER A 547 -9.56 -26.42 -1.68
CA SER A 547 -8.85 -25.33 -2.34
C SER A 547 -7.63 -25.87 -3.11
N ASN A 548 -7.14 -25.09 -4.08
CA ASN A 548 -5.88 -25.39 -4.74
C ASN A 548 -4.72 -24.87 -3.87
N ASP A 549 -3.84 -25.76 -3.44
CA ASP A 549 -2.66 -25.42 -2.63
C ASP A 549 -1.44 -25.05 -3.48
N ASP A 550 -1.48 -25.27 -4.80
CA ASP A 550 -0.40 -24.87 -5.73
C ASP A 550 -0.36 -23.36 -5.98
N THR A 551 -1.39 -22.62 -5.53
CA THR A 551 -1.47 -21.16 -5.67
C THR A 551 -1.98 -20.48 -4.39
N PRO A 552 -1.34 -19.41 -3.91
CA PRO A 552 -1.77 -18.71 -2.70
C PRO A 552 -3.12 -17.99 -2.84
N VAL A 553 -3.53 -17.65 -4.07
CA VAL A 553 -4.77 -16.91 -4.35
C VAL A 553 -5.99 -17.81 -4.59
N SER A 554 -5.85 -19.13 -4.42
CA SER A 554 -6.99 -20.06 -4.34
C SER A 554 -7.50 -20.21 -2.91
N GLY A 555 -8.81 -20.37 -2.75
CA GLY A 555 -9.47 -20.52 -1.47
C GLY A 555 -10.64 -19.57 -1.33
N VAL A 556 -10.98 -19.26 -0.08
CA VAL A 556 -12.09 -18.35 0.26
C VAL A 556 -11.52 -17.08 0.89
N ARG A 557 -11.94 -15.93 0.36
CA ARG A 557 -11.59 -14.62 0.91
C ARG A 557 -12.17 -14.49 2.33
N VAL A 558 -11.34 -14.09 3.29
CA VAL A 558 -11.77 -13.88 4.68
C VAL A 558 -12.58 -12.60 4.82
N ALA A 559 -13.77 -12.69 5.44
CA ALA A 559 -14.51 -11.54 5.92
C ALA A 559 -13.97 -11.12 7.30
N THR A 560 -12.96 -10.24 7.33
CA THR A 560 -12.24 -9.88 8.56
C THR A 560 -13.16 -9.28 9.61
N GLY A 561 -13.14 -9.84 10.83
CA GLY A 561 -14.02 -9.45 11.93
C GLY A 561 -15.44 -10.02 11.85
N GLU A 562 -15.78 -10.72 10.77
CA GLU A 562 -17.12 -11.28 10.52
C GLU A 562 -17.07 -12.80 10.35
N THR A 563 -18.17 -13.38 9.86
CA THR A 563 -18.26 -14.81 9.53
C THR A 563 -17.98 -15.03 8.04
N THR A 564 -16.95 -15.80 7.74
CA THR A 564 -16.71 -16.32 6.39
C THR A 564 -17.53 -17.60 6.19
N THR A 565 -18.24 -17.70 5.07
CA THR A 565 -19.09 -18.85 4.76
C THR A 565 -18.47 -19.71 3.66
N ILE A 566 -18.52 -21.03 3.81
CA ILE A 566 -18.15 -21.99 2.77
C ILE A 566 -19.32 -22.96 2.57
N ASP A 567 -19.93 -22.93 1.39
CA ASP A 567 -21.07 -23.79 1.06
C ASP A 567 -20.62 -25.02 0.27
N PHE A 568 -20.91 -26.21 0.80
CA PHE A 568 -20.60 -27.49 0.17
C PHE A 568 -21.82 -28.11 -0.52
N ASN A 569 -22.98 -27.47 -0.46
CA ASN A 569 -24.17 -27.97 -1.16
C ASN A 569 -23.92 -27.98 -2.67
N GLY A 570 -24.19 -29.12 -3.30
CA GLY A 570 -23.90 -29.36 -4.72
C GLY A 570 -22.49 -29.90 -5.01
N VAL A 571 -21.63 -30.09 -4.00
CA VAL A 571 -20.40 -30.87 -4.16
C VAL A 571 -20.77 -32.32 -4.49
N LYS A 572 -20.18 -32.85 -5.56
CA LYS A 572 -20.46 -34.21 -6.03
C LYS A 572 -20.04 -35.23 -4.97
N GLY A 573 -20.98 -36.09 -4.57
CA GLY A 573 -20.74 -37.14 -3.55
C GLY A 573 -20.85 -36.64 -2.11
N PHE A 574 -21.24 -35.39 -1.89
CA PHE A 574 -21.52 -34.84 -0.57
C PHE A 574 -23.00 -35.04 -0.19
N ASP A 575 -23.25 -35.85 0.84
CA ASP A 575 -24.55 -36.04 1.48
C ASP A 575 -24.37 -36.15 3.02
N PRO A 576 -24.48 -35.03 3.76
CA PRO A 576 -24.29 -35.00 5.20
C PRO A 576 -25.40 -35.74 5.97
N SER A 577 -26.45 -36.22 5.29
CA SER A 577 -27.50 -37.04 5.90
C SER A 577 -27.18 -38.54 5.90
N THR A 578 -26.19 -38.97 5.11
CA THR A 578 -25.83 -40.39 4.96
C THR A 578 -24.36 -40.72 5.19
N SER A 579 -23.50 -39.72 5.39
CA SER A 579 -22.06 -39.90 5.61
C SER A 579 -21.53 -38.96 6.68
N THR A 580 -20.33 -39.26 7.18
CA THR A 580 -19.54 -38.37 8.05
C THR A 580 -18.38 -37.79 7.27
N TYR A 581 -18.12 -36.50 7.50
CA TYR A 581 -17.09 -35.73 6.83
C TYR A 581 -16.18 -35.03 7.81
N THR A 582 -14.92 -34.92 7.45
CA THR A 582 -13.95 -34.04 8.10
C THR A 582 -13.73 -32.81 7.22
N LEU A 583 -14.06 -31.62 7.74
CA LEU A 583 -13.68 -30.35 7.15
C LEU A 583 -12.45 -29.80 7.87
N THR A 584 -11.36 -29.62 7.13
CA THR A 584 -10.18 -28.90 7.60
C THR A 584 -10.14 -27.52 6.95
N VAL A 585 -10.09 -26.46 7.75
CA VAL A 585 -9.89 -25.08 7.30
C VAL A 585 -8.52 -24.61 7.77
N THR A 586 -7.75 -24.01 6.86
CA THR A 586 -6.39 -23.51 7.09
C THR A 586 -6.32 -22.04 6.75
N GLY A 587 -5.89 -21.20 7.69
CA GLY A 587 -5.46 -19.83 7.41
C GLY A 587 -4.17 -19.85 6.60
N LYS A 588 -4.17 -19.33 5.37
CA LYS A 588 -3.02 -19.46 4.46
C LYS A 588 -1.79 -18.66 4.92
N GLN A 589 -1.97 -17.59 5.69
CA GLN A 589 -0.86 -16.77 6.20
C GLN A 589 -0.41 -17.18 7.60
N SER A 590 -1.37 -17.38 8.50
CA SER A 590 -1.08 -17.74 9.89
C SER A 590 -0.68 -19.22 10.05
N GLY A 591 -1.08 -20.07 9.10
CA GLY A 591 -0.95 -21.51 9.19
C GLY A 591 -1.88 -22.15 10.21
N THR A 592 -2.80 -21.38 10.81
CA THR A 592 -3.77 -21.88 11.80
C THR A 592 -4.69 -22.90 11.15
N LYS A 593 -4.86 -24.07 11.78
CA LYS A 593 -5.72 -25.14 11.27
C LYS A 593 -6.82 -25.49 12.26
N VAL A 594 -8.04 -25.55 11.76
CA VAL A 594 -9.21 -26.04 12.50
C VAL A 594 -9.83 -27.18 11.71
N ALA A 595 -9.89 -28.36 12.32
CA ALA A 595 -10.59 -29.51 11.76
C ALA A 595 -11.88 -29.75 12.57
N THR A 596 -12.98 -30.01 11.87
CA THR A 596 -14.25 -30.41 12.47
C THR A 596 -14.85 -31.58 11.71
N GLU A 597 -15.34 -32.56 12.44
CA GLU A 597 -16.15 -33.64 11.89
C GLU A 597 -17.64 -33.30 11.99
N PHE A 598 -18.43 -33.70 11.00
CA PHE A 598 -19.87 -33.49 10.95
C PHE A 598 -20.54 -34.52 10.01
N GLY A 599 -21.85 -34.73 10.13
CA GLY A 599 -22.58 -35.71 9.32
C GLY A 599 -23.50 -36.61 10.14
N LEU A 600 -23.69 -37.87 9.70
CA LEU A 600 -24.63 -38.85 10.26
C LEU A 600 -24.58 -38.95 11.81
N THR A 601 -25.50 -38.23 12.45
CA THR A 601 -25.88 -38.27 13.87
C THR A 601 -24.77 -37.96 14.89
N GLY A 602 -24.59 -36.66 15.17
CA GLY A 602 -23.97 -36.18 16.41
C GLY A 602 -23.81 -34.66 16.43
N ASN A 603 -24.71 -33.97 17.12
CA ASN A 603 -24.57 -32.57 17.54
C ASN A 603 -23.39 -32.43 18.53
N GLY A 604 -22.16 -32.60 18.03
CA GLY A 604 -20.95 -32.60 18.82
C GLY A 604 -19.75 -32.27 17.96
N ALA A 605 -19.75 -31.09 17.33
CA ALA A 605 -18.55 -30.52 16.74
C ALA A 605 -17.47 -30.42 17.83
N SER A 606 -16.53 -31.35 17.84
CA SER A 606 -15.33 -31.24 18.68
C SER A 606 -14.29 -30.49 17.87
N ASN A 607 -14.11 -29.21 18.16
CA ASN A 607 -13.07 -28.40 17.55
C ASN A 607 -11.70 -28.93 17.99
N VAL A 608 -10.94 -29.52 17.07
CA VAL A 608 -9.51 -29.74 17.29
C VAL A 608 -8.78 -28.55 16.68
N VAL A 609 -8.41 -27.60 17.53
CA VAL A 609 -7.51 -26.50 17.15
C VAL A 609 -6.09 -27.06 17.20
N VAL A 610 -5.48 -27.25 16.03
CA VAL A 610 -4.07 -27.60 15.96
C VAL A 610 -3.30 -26.28 15.87
N ALA A 611 -2.81 -25.81 17.01
CA ALA A 611 -1.89 -24.67 17.04
C ALA A 611 -0.60 -25.03 16.27
N PRO A 612 -0.04 -24.09 15.48
CA PRO A 612 1.20 -24.37 14.77
C PRO A 612 2.30 -24.72 15.77
N LYS A 613 3.02 -25.83 15.52
CA LYS A 613 4.31 -26.06 16.18
C LYS A 613 5.24 -24.95 15.71
N THR A 614 5.81 -24.20 16.65
CA THR A 614 6.91 -23.26 16.35
C THR A 614 8.08 -24.06 15.77
N GLY A 615 8.19 -24.16 14.44
CA GLY A 615 9.26 -24.92 13.80
C GLY A 615 9.09 -25.28 12.32
N ASP A 616 7.87 -25.30 11.77
CA ASP A 616 7.70 -25.73 10.37
C ASP A 616 7.82 -24.54 9.40
N LYS A 617 8.98 -24.43 8.76
CA LYS A 617 9.18 -23.60 7.57
C LYS A 617 8.33 -24.17 6.43
N ALA A 618 7.19 -23.53 6.14
CA ALA A 618 6.51 -23.67 4.87
C ALA A 618 7.06 -22.61 3.91
N GLY A 619 7.61 -23.06 2.77
CA GLY A 619 8.15 -22.19 1.72
C GLY A 619 9.58 -22.54 1.32
N ASP A 620 9.79 -23.73 0.76
CA ASP A 620 10.91 -23.98 -0.16
C ASP A 620 10.67 -25.30 -0.90
N LYS A 621 9.96 -25.24 -2.03
CA LYS A 621 9.99 -26.28 -3.06
C LYS A 621 10.00 -25.66 -4.45
N ALA A 622 11.20 -25.32 -4.92
CA ALA A 622 11.56 -25.46 -6.33
C ALA A 622 13.10 -25.52 -6.50
N GLN A 623 13.55 -26.61 -7.14
CA GLN A 623 14.86 -26.82 -7.80
C GLN A 623 16.15 -26.87 -6.96
N GLN A 624 16.66 -28.08 -6.72
CA GLN A 624 17.76 -28.66 -7.52
C GLN A 624 18.05 -30.11 -7.11
N ALA A 625 18.14 -30.98 -8.12
CA ALA A 625 18.67 -32.33 -7.99
C ALA A 625 20.20 -32.29 -7.93
N GLY A 626 20.83 -33.04 -7.00
CA GLY A 626 22.26 -33.36 -7.07
C GLY A 626 23.05 -33.42 -5.76
N LEU A 627 22.91 -34.56 -5.05
CA LEU A 627 23.99 -35.34 -4.43
C LEU A 627 24.92 -34.76 -3.31
N VAL A 628 24.74 -35.40 -2.14
CA VAL A 628 25.70 -35.79 -1.07
C VAL A 628 26.16 -34.74 -0.05
N GLY A 629 25.74 -34.95 1.21
CA GLY A 629 26.43 -34.42 2.38
C GLY A 629 25.56 -34.27 3.64
N ALA A 630 25.01 -35.36 4.15
CA ALA A 630 24.40 -35.38 5.49
C ALA A 630 25.49 -35.37 6.57
N LEU A 631 25.48 -34.40 7.50
CA LEU A 631 25.42 -34.61 8.97
C LEU A 631 25.61 -33.30 9.73
N VAL A 632 25.00 -33.27 10.93
CA VAL A 632 25.14 -32.30 12.04
C VAL A 632 24.12 -31.15 12.04
N GLY A 633 22.94 -31.47 12.57
CA GLY A 633 22.11 -30.50 13.29
C GLY A 633 22.59 -30.31 14.73
N ALA A 634 22.28 -29.13 15.25
CA ALA A 634 22.19 -28.72 16.66
C ALA A 634 23.47 -28.76 17.52
N LEU A 635 24.10 -27.59 17.72
CA LEU A 635 24.58 -27.05 19.01
C LEU A 635 25.26 -25.66 18.82
N GLY A 636 24.80 -24.64 19.56
CA GLY A 636 25.68 -23.59 20.12
C GLY A 636 25.77 -22.22 19.43
N GLN A 637 24.83 -21.30 19.71
CA GLN A 637 25.12 -19.86 19.68
C GLN A 637 25.54 -19.36 21.08
N THR A 638 26.74 -19.75 21.50
CA THR A 638 27.48 -19.09 22.60
C THR A 638 28.99 -19.09 22.34
N GLY A 639 29.40 -19.17 21.07
CA GLY A 639 30.81 -19.31 20.67
C GLY A 639 31.50 -18.05 20.13
N THR A 640 30.77 -16.96 19.83
CA THR A 640 31.37 -15.82 19.11
C THR A 640 31.85 -14.68 20.03
N ARG A 641 31.49 -14.69 21.31
CA ARG A 641 31.94 -13.66 22.28
C ARG A 641 33.22 -14.03 23.05
N ILE A 642 33.68 -15.28 22.98
CA ILE A 642 34.88 -15.72 23.71
C ILE A 642 36.12 -15.78 22.79
N LEU A 643 35.95 -16.07 21.49
CA LEU A 643 37.07 -16.07 20.54
C LEU A 643 37.65 -14.67 20.25
N GLY A 644 36.81 -13.63 20.23
CA GLY A 644 37.27 -12.25 20.04
C GLY A 644 38.15 -11.74 21.18
N THR A 645 37.81 -12.08 22.42
CA THR A 645 38.57 -11.68 23.62
C THR A 645 39.89 -12.43 23.76
N VAL A 646 39.92 -13.72 23.38
CA VAL A 646 41.15 -14.53 23.43
C VAL A 646 42.14 -14.10 22.35
N MET A 647 41.68 -13.75 21.15
CA MET A 647 42.54 -13.27 20.05
C MET A 647 43.14 -11.88 20.34
N VAL A 648 42.40 -10.98 20.99
CA VAL A 648 42.91 -9.67 21.41
C VAL A 648 43.92 -9.80 22.56
N ALA A 649 43.70 -10.72 23.50
CA ALA A 649 44.65 -10.99 24.59
C ALA A 649 45.97 -11.60 24.08
N LEU A 650 45.91 -12.50 23.10
CA LEU A 650 47.10 -13.07 22.44
C LEU A 650 47.88 -12.03 21.62
N ALA A 651 47.19 -11.14 20.90
CA ALA A 651 47.83 -10.06 20.16
C ALA A 651 48.56 -9.04 21.07
N LEU A 652 47.96 -8.71 22.23
CA LEU A 652 48.58 -7.82 23.22
C LEU A 652 49.77 -8.48 23.95
N ALA A 653 49.73 -9.80 24.17
CA ALA A 653 50.86 -10.53 24.76
C ALA A 653 52.07 -10.61 23.82
N VAL A 654 51.83 -10.81 22.52
CA VAL A 654 52.90 -10.83 21.49
C VAL A 654 53.51 -9.43 21.31
N ALA A 655 52.69 -8.38 21.29
CA ALA A 655 53.18 -7.00 21.22
C ALA A 655 53.99 -6.59 22.46
N GLY A 656 53.54 -7.01 23.66
CA GLY A 656 54.27 -6.80 24.91
C GLY A 656 55.62 -7.54 24.97
N GLY A 657 55.68 -8.76 24.43
CA GLY A 657 56.91 -9.55 24.32
C GLY A 657 57.95 -8.92 23.39
N LEU A 658 57.51 -8.39 22.24
CA LEU A 658 58.38 -7.72 21.27
C LEU A 658 58.96 -6.39 21.80
N LEU A 659 58.16 -5.62 22.55
CA LEU A 659 58.62 -4.39 23.22
C LEU A 659 59.62 -4.66 24.35
N ALA A 660 59.46 -5.77 25.10
CA ALA A 660 60.40 -6.17 26.14
C ALA A 660 61.73 -6.68 25.56
N ALA A 661 61.70 -7.38 24.42
CA ALA A 661 62.89 -7.82 23.69
C ALA A 661 63.67 -6.64 23.08
N TRP A 662 62.96 -5.63 22.55
CA TRP A 662 63.58 -4.41 22.01
C TRP A 662 64.24 -3.54 23.09
N ARG A 663 63.63 -3.45 24.29
CA ARG A 663 64.23 -2.76 25.45
C ARG A 663 65.47 -3.46 26.02
N ARG A 664 65.56 -4.80 25.95
CA ARG A 664 66.75 -5.55 26.40
C ARG A 664 67.89 -5.52 25.39
N GLY A 665 67.62 -5.29 24.10
CA GLY A 665 68.65 -5.15 23.06
C GLY A 665 69.40 -3.81 23.06
N MET A 666 68.79 -2.72 23.56
CA MET A 666 69.41 -1.38 23.57
C MET A 666 70.36 -1.11 24.75
N PHE A 667 70.40 -1.97 25.78
CA PHE A 667 71.31 -1.81 26.92
C PHE A 667 72.50 -2.78 26.94
N ALA A 668 72.69 -3.57 25.88
CA ALA A 668 73.78 -4.54 25.75
C ALA A 668 74.69 -4.23 24.55
N ARG A 669 75.09 -2.96 24.37
CA ARG A 669 76.31 -2.56 23.64
C ARG A 669 76.86 -1.27 24.25
N LYS A 670 77.75 -1.44 25.23
CA LYS A 670 78.90 -0.55 25.44
C LYS A 670 80.09 -1.19 24.76
#